data_AF-A0A8H5FGZ2-F1
#
_entry.id   AF-A0A8H5FGZ2-F1
#
_cell.length_a   1.000
_cell.length_b   1.000
_cell.length_c   1.000
_cell.angle_alpha   90.00
_cell.angle_beta   90.00
_cell.angle_gamma   90.00
#
_symmetry.space_group_name_H-M   'P 1'
#
loop_
_entity.id
_entity.type
_entity.pdbx_description
1 polymer ?
#
loop_
_entity_poly.entity_id
_entity_poly.type
_entity_poly.pdbx_seq_one_letter_code
_entity_poly.pdbx_strand_id
1 'polypeptide(L)'
;MSEELLHPPKAPLHNSSAPRDKEPKELEKLRKWQEERMTRRLRGEYESAVMHLQEVVDGNLKTPLSIASVRIENAKNTRKSFLGSLIDPIVTSATTTSAEGPESNLESVLHTTRKVADILVKTDIFTHVDAQIERSRDPLAPHNAVDLVFRTKERGRWTVSSATELGNNEGSANASATIRNVWGGAETLTANVSLGTKTKRSFSAALNAPLTPNLNTFGNLSVYALDRDQTAFSSCYEGLRGVRATIKGRASGKATHEMGYEAVYRHIRDLAPTASITMREAAGETLKSSIFHSWIYDTRNDRIAATKGAYLKLYHEYAGLGGDASFYKTEAEGQVSRPIAAGLSFSLAARGGLLLGLNKPLLFSDRFQLGGPTSVRSFKANGLGPHDGPDSVGGDIFYSVGASLISNIPKKPDWPVKTHLWVNAGRLDNVDRSRPLADTVQDLLTKPSISAGVGLIYRFDPVRVEVNFGVPLVDINVSTYVSNLIEPAFVSTDCLQSGDGGLYAELLKNRALQLVETGTSAASLSGWQALNGAAISVVNDSTPVSSALPNALQLKVPTGGTGSTGFANIGFSGIKVTSSWKYTASFYYRFPSATNFNGNLVVGLQTTSGQVLASTTVSVTGSQTSWKQVTVGLYPTTTASNTNNLFTIQVDAASASGQAINFAMLSLFPPTFKNRPNGMRVDLAEALAQIKPGAFRFPGGNNLEGQTFERRWRWRNTVGPLVSRPGRLGDWSYTNTDGLGLLEYLYWCEDLEAEPIMGVWAGYALGGASVAEDQLDPYIQEAVDQINFVIGDPAKSAAAALRASLGRVKPFKLQYVEIGNEDWFASATYVYRWKKYVTRLQQEFPQIRFLATTRVNDPTLTPVPTDYDYHDYNVHTWFAQNVFFYDSFARNGKKYFHGEYAAISSNPNDIWGDRFLFPTAEGSVAEAAFMTGLERNSDIVFAGAYAPLIGHVSNHQWTPNLLGHDAGAIYLSTSYYVQKLFGSNRGDEFLPSTLPSQTGTAFWSIVRNRASKEIIIKVRFSTSY
;
A
#
# COMPACT_ATOMS: atom_id res chain seq x y z
N MET A 1 33.15 30.03 -98.45
CA MET A 1 34.02 28.85 -98.24
C MET A 1 33.67 28.33 -96.87
N SER A 2 32.88 27.26 -96.70
CA SER A 2 33.10 25.85 -97.05
C SER A 2 33.19 25.07 -95.73
N GLU A 3 32.21 24.18 -95.51
CA GLU A 3 32.22 22.89 -94.79
C GLU A 3 32.83 22.69 -93.39
N GLU A 4 32.30 21.64 -92.74
CA GLU A 4 32.69 20.96 -91.48
C GLU A 4 32.16 21.61 -90.18
N LEU A 5 31.38 20.96 -89.29
CA LEU A 5 31.25 19.54 -88.94
C LEU A 5 29.82 19.17 -88.50
N LEU A 6 29.37 17.99 -88.95
CA LEU A 6 28.28 17.20 -88.37
C LEU A 6 28.86 16.22 -87.34
N HIS A 7 28.48 16.38 -86.07
CA HIS A 7 28.53 15.28 -85.09
C HIS A 7 27.17 15.20 -84.37
N PRO A 8 26.42 14.09 -84.49
CA PRO A 8 25.20 13.88 -83.72
C PRO A 8 25.54 13.52 -82.26
N PRO A 9 24.84 14.06 -81.24
CA PRO A 9 25.07 13.69 -79.85
C PRO A 9 24.61 12.25 -79.55
N LYS A 10 25.39 11.60 -78.70
CA LYS A 10 25.27 10.20 -78.27
C LYS A 10 23.87 9.85 -77.73
N ALA A 11 23.35 8.71 -78.18
CA ALA A 11 22.10 8.11 -77.71
C ALA A 11 22.11 7.90 -76.17
N PRO A 12 20.98 8.17 -75.47
CA PRO A 12 20.88 7.86 -74.05
C PRO A 12 20.86 6.35 -73.84
N LEU A 13 21.77 5.90 -72.96
CA LEU A 13 21.74 4.68 -72.15
C LEU A 13 21.12 3.44 -72.81
N HIS A 14 22.03 2.59 -73.28
CA HIS A 14 21.87 1.16 -73.60
C HIS A 14 20.49 0.57 -73.29
N ASN A 15 19.77 0.35 -74.39
CA ASN A 15 18.71 -0.62 -74.54
C ASN A 15 19.13 -1.98 -73.92
N SER A 16 18.76 -2.25 -72.66
CA SER A 16 18.92 -3.59 -72.07
C SER A 16 17.75 -4.48 -72.52
N SER A 17 17.66 -4.71 -73.82
CA SER A 17 16.77 -5.71 -74.44
C SER A 17 17.58 -6.92 -74.93
N ALA A 18 18.45 -7.43 -74.07
CA ALA A 18 18.99 -8.78 -74.19
C ALA A 18 18.38 -9.66 -73.07
N PRO A 19 17.97 -10.91 -73.35
CA PRO A 19 17.41 -11.80 -72.34
C PRO A 19 18.50 -12.13 -71.31
N ARG A 20 18.28 -11.78 -70.03
CA ARG A 20 19.17 -12.13 -68.92
C ARG A 20 18.41 -13.03 -67.94
N ASP A 21 18.57 -14.34 -68.14
CA ASP A 21 18.65 -15.45 -67.19
C ASP A 21 17.66 -15.61 -66.01
N LYS A 22 16.56 -14.85 -65.91
CA LYS A 22 15.58 -15.03 -64.81
C LYS A 22 14.12 -14.82 -65.21
N GLU A 23 13.72 -15.25 -66.40
CA GLU A 23 12.31 -15.24 -66.80
C GLU A 23 11.56 -16.40 -66.10
N PRO A 24 10.57 -16.14 -65.22
CA PRO A 24 9.86 -17.20 -64.51
C PRO A 24 8.93 -17.98 -65.45
N LYS A 25 8.98 -19.32 -65.43
CA LYS A 25 8.13 -20.17 -66.30
C LYS A 25 6.65 -20.22 -65.90
N GLU A 26 6.30 -19.80 -64.67
CA GLU A 26 4.91 -19.73 -64.20
C GLU A 26 4.21 -18.46 -64.69
N LEU A 27 3.00 -18.61 -65.25
CA LEU A 27 2.27 -17.56 -65.97
C LEU A 27 2.02 -16.28 -65.14
N GLU A 28 1.67 -16.42 -63.85
CA GLU A 28 1.44 -15.27 -62.97
C GLU A 28 2.73 -14.49 -62.66
N LYS A 29 3.85 -15.20 -62.47
CA LYS A 29 5.16 -14.58 -62.22
C LYS A 29 5.70 -13.89 -63.48
N LEU A 30 5.41 -14.43 -64.65
CA LEU A 30 5.75 -13.84 -65.94
C LEU A 30 5.02 -12.49 -66.16
N ARG A 31 3.71 -12.45 -65.87
CA ARG A 31 2.90 -11.24 -66.04
C ARG A 31 3.39 -10.09 -65.15
N LYS A 32 3.68 -10.39 -63.88
CA LYS A 32 4.22 -9.41 -62.92
C LYS A 32 5.61 -8.92 -63.32
N TRP A 33 6.46 -9.81 -63.84
CA TRP A 33 7.79 -9.44 -64.35
C TRP A 33 7.71 -8.52 -65.59
N GLN A 34 6.76 -8.77 -66.50
CA GLN A 34 6.52 -7.90 -67.66
C GLN A 34 5.96 -6.52 -67.27
N GLU A 35 5.01 -6.48 -66.32
CA GLU A 35 4.49 -5.21 -65.77
C GLU A 35 5.64 -4.39 -65.15
N GLU A 36 6.47 -4.98 -64.29
CA GLU A 36 7.62 -4.29 -63.68
C GLU A 36 8.63 -3.79 -64.71
N ARG A 37 8.85 -4.55 -65.80
CA ARG A 37 9.76 -4.16 -66.88
C ARG A 37 9.21 -2.98 -67.69
N MET A 38 7.92 -2.98 -68.01
CA MET A 38 7.23 -1.85 -68.64
C MET A 38 7.33 -0.60 -67.77
N THR A 39 7.12 -0.72 -66.45
CA THR A 39 7.26 0.41 -65.53
C THR A 39 8.68 0.96 -65.49
N ARG A 40 9.71 0.09 -65.47
CA ARG A 40 11.11 0.53 -65.51
C ARG A 40 11.47 1.24 -66.81
N ARG A 41 10.97 0.75 -67.95
CA ARG A 41 11.19 1.39 -69.26
C ARG A 41 10.51 2.76 -69.33
N LEU A 42 9.23 2.85 -68.97
CA LEU A 42 8.49 4.12 -68.91
C LEU A 42 9.18 5.12 -67.99
N ARG A 43 9.71 4.65 -66.85
CA ARG A 43 10.49 5.49 -65.94
C ARG A 43 11.78 5.99 -66.58
N GLY A 44 12.53 5.14 -67.28
CA GLY A 44 13.75 5.56 -67.99
C GLY A 44 13.50 6.54 -69.13
N GLU A 45 12.44 6.33 -69.92
CA GLU A 45 12.01 7.26 -70.97
C GLU A 45 11.55 8.60 -70.38
N TYR A 46 10.81 8.57 -69.26
CA TYR A 46 10.41 9.78 -68.54
C TYR A 46 11.62 10.53 -67.95
N GLU A 47 12.55 9.83 -67.30
CA GLU A 47 13.79 10.41 -66.74
C GLU A 47 14.64 11.06 -67.85
N SER A 48 14.76 10.42 -69.02
CA SER A 48 15.47 10.99 -70.17
C SER A 48 14.75 12.21 -70.76
N ALA A 49 13.42 12.19 -70.87
CA ALA A 49 12.65 13.33 -71.34
C ALA A 49 12.76 14.54 -70.39
N VAL A 50 12.74 14.29 -69.08
CA VAL A 50 12.94 15.32 -68.05
C VAL A 50 14.35 15.93 -68.14
N MET A 51 15.40 15.11 -68.29
CA MET A 51 16.77 15.64 -68.43
C MET A 51 16.95 16.47 -69.70
N HIS A 52 16.37 16.04 -70.83
CA HIS A 52 16.45 16.82 -72.07
C HIS A 52 15.69 18.15 -71.96
N LEU A 53 14.52 18.13 -71.35
CA LEU A 53 13.73 19.35 -71.12
C LEU A 53 14.44 20.30 -70.15
N GLN A 54 15.14 19.76 -69.15
CA GLN A 54 15.99 20.54 -68.25
C GLN A 54 17.17 21.18 -68.99
N GLU A 55 17.86 20.46 -69.87
CA GLU A 55 18.96 20.98 -70.69
C GLU A 55 18.51 22.13 -71.63
N VAL A 56 17.33 21.98 -72.24
CA VAL A 56 16.72 23.03 -73.09
C VAL A 56 16.33 24.26 -72.27
N VAL A 57 15.80 24.07 -71.05
CA VAL A 57 15.46 25.19 -70.15
C VAL A 57 16.73 25.90 -69.67
N ASP A 58 17.72 25.16 -69.20
CA ASP A 58 18.99 25.68 -68.66
C ASP A 58 19.77 26.47 -69.72
N GLY A 59 19.77 25.99 -70.98
CA GLY A 59 20.37 26.70 -72.11
C GLY A 59 19.69 28.02 -72.48
N ASN A 60 18.43 28.23 -72.09
CA ASN A 60 17.61 29.39 -72.46
C ASN A 60 17.24 30.31 -71.28
N LEU A 61 17.77 30.09 -70.07
CA LEU A 61 17.42 30.83 -68.85
C LEU A 61 17.59 32.36 -68.96
N LYS A 62 18.58 32.81 -69.75
CA LYS A 62 18.88 34.24 -69.95
C LYS A 62 18.01 34.93 -71.01
N THR A 63 17.06 34.21 -71.62
CA THR A 63 16.17 34.79 -72.65
C THR A 63 15.33 35.92 -72.05
N PRO A 64 15.34 37.14 -72.62
CA PRO A 64 14.56 38.27 -72.10
C PRO A 64 13.05 38.00 -72.20
N LEU A 65 12.35 38.04 -71.07
CA LEU A 65 10.91 37.79 -70.95
C LEU A 65 10.32 38.67 -69.84
N SER A 66 9.21 39.36 -70.10
CA SER A 66 8.53 40.23 -69.12
C SER A 66 7.15 39.71 -68.76
N ILE A 67 6.73 39.89 -67.50
CA ILE A 67 5.38 39.49 -67.05
C ILE A 67 4.39 40.61 -67.39
N ALA A 68 3.37 40.32 -68.23
CA ALA A 68 2.31 41.27 -68.56
C ALA A 68 1.14 41.20 -67.58
N SER A 69 0.66 39.99 -67.28
CA SER A 69 -0.47 39.78 -66.37
C SER A 69 -0.38 38.43 -65.65
N VAL A 70 -1.05 38.35 -64.48
CA VAL A 70 -1.26 37.10 -63.76
C VAL A 70 -2.75 36.78 -63.71
N ARG A 71 -3.14 35.61 -64.19
CA ARG A 71 -4.54 35.16 -64.29
C ARG A 71 -4.75 33.92 -63.44
N ILE A 72 -5.70 33.99 -62.52
CA ILE A 72 -6.13 32.83 -61.73
C ILE A 72 -7.49 32.39 -62.23
N GLU A 73 -7.54 31.18 -62.80
CA GLU A 73 -8.77 30.58 -63.30
C GLU A 73 -9.38 29.65 -62.24
N ASN A 74 -10.72 29.57 -62.24
CA ASN A 74 -11.53 28.69 -61.38
C ASN A 74 -11.49 28.96 -59.86
N ALA A 75 -11.02 30.14 -59.41
CA ALA A 75 -11.10 30.61 -58.03
C ALA A 75 -12.40 31.42 -57.75
N LYS A 76 -13.57 30.75 -57.82
CA LYS A 76 -14.89 31.41 -57.79
C LYS A 76 -15.29 31.95 -56.41
N ASN A 77 -14.86 31.31 -55.32
CA ASN A 77 -15.26 31.67 -53.96
C ASN A 77 -14.17 32.46 -53.22
N THR A 78 -13.15 32.93 -53.93
CA THR A 78 -11.98 33.61 -53.37
C THR A 78 -11.96 35.08 -53.81
N ARG A 79 -11.73 35.99 -52.86
CA ARG A 79 -11.75 37.44 -53.11
C ARG A 79 -10.56 37.84 -53.98
N LYS A 80 -10.81 38.62 -55.02
CA LYS A 80 -9.75 39.18 -55.88
C LYS A 80 -8.75 40.04 -55.10
N SER A 81 -9.23 40.83 -54.13
CA SER A 81 -8.36 41.65 -53.27
C SER A 81 -7.42 40.84 -52.39
N PHE A 82 -7.83 39.64 -51.95
CA PHE A 82 -6.98 38.73 -51.21
C PHE A 82 -5.92 38.09 -52.13
N LEU A 83 -6.31 37.62 -53.32
CA LEU A 83 -5.35 37.09 -54.29
C LEU A 83 -4.32 38.15 -54.72
N GLY A 84 -4.78 39.39 -54.95
CA GLY A 84 -3.90 40.53 -55.24
C GLY A 84 -2.90 40.79 -54.11
N SER A 85 -3.36 40.82 -52.85
CA SER A 85 -2.43 41.05 -51.72
C SER A 85 -1.32 40.00 -51.65
N LEU A 86 -1.60 38.73 -51.97
CA LEU A 86 -0.59 37.65 -52.01
C LEU A 86 0.39 37.77 -53.20
N ILE A 87 -0.10 38.18 -54.37
CA ILE A 87 0.60 38.05 -55.66
C ILE A 87 1.32 39.34 -56.06
N ASP A 88 0.69 40.49 -55.86
CA ASP A 88 1.21 41.80 -56.28
C ASP A 88 2.61 42.07 -55.70
N PRO A 89 2.94 41.76 -54.42
CA PRO A 89 4.29 41.94 -53.90
C PRO A 89 5.34 41.06 -54.59
N ILE A 90 4.96 39.83 -54.99
CA ILE A 90 5.85 38.87 -55.65
C ILE A 90 6.16 39.34 -57.07
N VAL A 91 5.14 39.74 -57.82
CA VAL A 91 5.28 40.25 -59.19
C VAL A 91 6.03 41.58 -59.20
N THR A 92 5.69 42.52 -58.30
CA THR A 92 6.35 43.83 -58.20
C THR A 92 7.84 43.67 -57.88
N SER A 93 8.19 42.77 -56.95
CA SER A 93 9.60 42.49 -56.59
C SER A 93 10.42 41.89 -57.73
N ALA A 94 9.78 41.19 -58.66
CA ALA A 94 10.44 40.65 -59.86
C ALA A 94 10.65 41.72 -60.94
N THR A 95 9.89 42.82 -60.89
CA THR A 95 9.96 43.93 -61.85
C THR A 95 10.80 45.13 -61.37
N THR A 96 11.10 45.25 -60.07
CA THR A 96 11.94 46.34 -59.52
C THR A 96 13.30 45.85 -59.03
N THR A 97 14.32 45.91 -59.89
CA THR A 97 15.72 46.18 -59.49
C THR A 97 16.61 46.56 -60.68
N SER A 98 17.31 47.69 -60.49
CA SER A 98 18.46 48.27 -61.21
C SER A 98 18.20 49.50 -62.08
N ALA A 99 19.09 50.49 -61.95
CA ALA A 99 19.09 51.77 -62.66
C ALA A 99 19.54 51.67 -64.13
N GLU A 100 19.66 50.44 -64.66
CA GLU A 100 20.06 50.12 -66.03
C GLU A 100 19.08 49.09 -66.66
N GLY A 101 17.79 49.45 -66.77
CA GLY A 101 16.81 48.70 -67.57
C GLY A 101 16.33 47.34 -66.99
N PRO A 102 15.25 46.74 -67.55
CA PRO A 102 14.63 45.54 -66.98
C PRO A 102 15.35 44.25 -67.40
N GLU A 103 16.17 43.66 -66.53
CA GLU A 103 16.66 42.26 -66.67
C GLU A 103 15.59 41.22 -66.25
N SER A 104 14.37 41.32 -66.78
CA SER A 104 13.39 40.23 -66.64
C SER A 104 13.68 39.18 -67.71
N ASN A 105 13.98 37.94 -67.29
CA ASN A 105 14.38 36.84 -68.15
C ASN A 105 13.58 35.56 -67.82
N LEU A 106 13.77 34.49 -68.59
CA LEU A 106 13.07 33.22 -68.38
C LEU A 106 13.27 32.70 -66.95
N GLU A 107 14.48 32.82 -66.40
CA GLU A 107 14.80 32.43 -65.02
C GLU A 107 13.96 33.19 -63.99
N SER A 108 13.90 34.52 -64.07
CA SER A 108 13.13 35.35 -63.13
C SER A 108 11.61 35.07 -63.25
N VAL A 109 11.11 34.84 -64.47
CA VAL A 109 9.70 34.48 -64.73
C VAL A 109 9.38 33.09 -64.15
N LEU A 110 10.25 32.10 -64.32
CA LEU A 110 10.07 30.76 -63.75
C LEU A 110 10.13 30.79 -62.22
N HIS A 111 11.05 31.56 -61.63
CA HIS A 111 11.10 31.76 -60.18
C HIS A 111 9.84 32.43 -59.64
N THR A 112 9.35 33.47 -60.32
CA THR A 112 8.12 34.17 -59.96
C THR A 112 6.90 33.24 -60.07
N THR A 113 6.81 32.46 -61.15
CA THR A 113 5.76 31.45 -61.34
C THR A 113 5.74 30.42 -60.22
N ARG A 114 6.92 29.90 -59.83
CA ARG A 114 7.06 28.96 -58.71
C ARG A 114 6.67 29.59 -57.37
N LYS A 115 7.06 30.85 -57.11
CA LYS A 115 6.69 31.58 -55.87
C LYS A 115 5.19 31.81 -55.78
N VAL A 116 4.53 32.17 -56.89
CA VAL A 116 3.08 32.35 -56.95
C VAL A 116 2.34 31.02 -56.79
N ALA A 117 2.81 29.94 -57.43
CA ALA A 117 2.25 28.61 -57.21
C ALA A 117 2.38 28.17 -55.75
N ASP A 118 3.56 28.36 -55.13
CA ASP A 118 3.84 28.00 -53.74
C ASP A 118 2.95 28.78 -52.76
N ILE A 119 2.79 30.11 -52.93
CA ILE A 119 1.92 30.89 -52.05
C ILE A 119 0.45 30.48 -52.20
N LEU A 120 -0.01 30.18 -53.42
CA LEU A 120 -1.37 29.68 -53.66
C LEU A 120 -1.59 28.31 -53.01
N VAL A 121 -0.63 27.39 -53.08
CA VAL A 121 -0.72 26.10 -52.38
C VAL A 121 -0.74 26.30 -50.85
N LYS A 122 0.08 27.22 -50.32
CA LYS A 122 0.13 27.54 -48.88
C LYS A 122 -1.16 28.10 -48.31
N THR A 123 -2.05 28.66 -49.13
CA THR A 123 -3.37 29.11 -48.67
C THR A 123 -4.28 27.96 -48.20
N ASP A 124 -3.96 26.71 -48.58
CA ASP A 124 -4.72 25.49 -48.24
C ASP A 124 -6.19 25.48 -48.73
N ILE A 125 -6.57 26.43 -49.60
CA ILE A 125 -7.92 26.52 -50.20
C ILE A 125 -8.00 25.92 -51.61
N PHE A 126 -6.88 25.51 -52.21
CA PHE A 126 -6.84 24.85 -53.52
C PHE A 126 -6.37 23.39 -53.39
N THR A 127 -7.06 22.47 -54.06
CA THR A 127 -6.65 21.05 -54.17
C THR A 127 -5.62 20.83 -55.26
N HIS A 128 -5.65 21.66 -56.30
CA HIS A 128 -4.74 21.59 -57.45
C HIS A 128 -4.44 23.01 -57.94
N VAL A 129 -3.18 23.27 -58.28
CA VAL A 129 -2.69 24.52 -58.85
C VAL A 129 -1.77 24.15 -60.02
N ASP A 130 -2.27 24.29 -61.24
CA ASP A 130 -1.52 24.07 -62.47
C ASP A 130 -1.05 25.43 -63.03
N ALA A 131 0.24 25.57 -63.29
CA ALA A 131 0.86 26.83 -63.69
C ALA A 131 1.33 26.75 -65.14
N GLN A 132 0.83 27.65 -65.98
CA GLN A 132 1.14 27.71 -67.41
C GLN A 132 1.67 29.11 -67.75
N ILE A 133 2.71 29.16 -68.58
CA ILE A 133 3.26 30.41 -69.11
C ILE A 133 2.76 30.52 -70.55
N GLU A 134 1.87 31.47 -70.81
CA GLU A 134 1.32 31.73 -72.13
C GLU A 134 1.88 33.04 -72.70
N ARG A 135 1.92 33.18 -74.02
CA ARG A 135 2.21 34.49 -74.65
C ARG A 135 1.10 35.48 -74.29
N SER A 136 1.45 36.73 -73.98
CA SER A 136 0.46 37.72 -73.55
C SER A 136 -0.60 37.95 -74.62
N ARG A 137 -1.86 38.05 -74.18
CA ARG A 137 -3.03 38.32 -75.04
C ARG A 137 -3.33 39.81 -75.19
N ASP A 138 -2.60 40.68 -74.50
CA ASP A 138 -2.78 42.13 -74.57
C ASP A 138 -2.14 42.69 -75.86
N PRO A 139 -2.92 43.33 -76.75
CA PRO A 139 -2.39 43.94 -77.96
C PRO A 139 -1.34 45.04 -77.72
N LEU A 140 -1.29 45.62 -76.51
CA LEU A 140 -0.36 46.68 -76.12
C LEU A 140 0.92 46.15 -75.43
N ALA A 141 1.03 44.84 -75.19
CA ALA A 141 2.17 44.26 -74.52
C ALA A 141 3.37 44.03 -75.48
N PRO A 142 4.62 44.17 -75.00
CA PRO A 142 5.82 43.84 -75.77
C PRO A 142 5.83 42.41 -76.33
N HIS A 143 6.53 42.18 -77.45
CA HIS A 143 6.60 40.85 -78.08
C HIS A 143 7.17 39.73 -77.19
N ASN A 144 7.99 40.11 -76.20
CA ASN A 144 8.60 39.24 -75.20
C ASN A 144 7.78 39.17 -73.90
N ALA A 145 6.52 39.63 -73.90
CA ALA A 145 5.67 39.60 -72.73
C ALA A 145 4.84 38.31 -72.62
N VAL A 146 4.72 37.78 -71.40
CA VAL A 146 4.00 36.55 -71.09
C VAL A 146 2.93 36.77 -70.01
N ASP A 147 1.85 36.01 -70.11
CA ASP A 147 0.81 35.90 -69.10
C ASP A 147 1.06 34.64 -68.25
N LEU A 148 1.05 34.80 -66.93
CA LEU A 148 1.12 33.67 -65.99
C LEU A 148 -0.30 33.19 -65.68
N VAL A 149 -0.67 32.02 -66.19
CA VAL A 149 -2.01 31.44 -66.02
C VAL A 149 -1.97 30.31 -65.00
N PHE A 150 -2.68 30.49 -63.89
CA PHE A 150 -2.83 29.49 -62.84
C PHE A 150 -4.23 28.89 -62.89
N ARG A 151 -4.34 27.66 -63.36
CA ARG A 151 -5.60 26.89 -63.34
C ARG A 151 -5.73 26.20 -62.00
N THR A 152 -6.68 26.68 -61.20
CA THR A 152 -6.86 26.17 -59.84
C THR A 152 -8.10 25.30 -59.70
N LYS A 153 -8.15 24.45 -58.67
CA LYS A 153 -9.38 23.78 -58.24
C LYS A 153 -9.59 24.03 -56.75
N GLU A 154 -10.56 24.86 -56.40
CA GLU A 154 -10.91 25.15 -55.01
C GLU A 154 -11.26 23.86 -54.25
N ARG A 155 -10.80 23.76 -53.00
CA ARG A 155 -11.11 22.69 -52.07
C ARG A 155 -12.55 22.83 -51.58
N GLY A 156 -13.16 21.70 -51.20
CA GLY A 156 -14.49 21.69 -50.57
C GLY A 156 -14.54 22.64 -49.37
N ARG A 157 -15.59 23.46 -49.30
CA ARG A 157 -15.76 24.47 -48.24
C ARG A 157 -16.09 23.84 -46.89
N TRP A 158 -16.80 22.72 -46.88
CA TRP A 158 -17.20 22.03 -45.65
C TRP A 158 -16.37 20.77 -45.44
N THR A 159 -15.90 20.57 -44.22
CA THR A 159 -15.30 19.31 -43.78
C THR A 159 -15.89 18.96 -42.43
N VAL A 160 -16.54 17.80 -42.35
CA VAL A 160 -17.02 17.24 -41.09
C VAL A 160 -16.20 15.99 -40.82
N SER A 161 -15.65 15.90 -39.62
CA SER A 161 -14.92 14.72 -39.16
C SER A 161 -15.39 14.33 -37.78
N SER A 162 -15.47 13.02 -37.57
CA SER A 162 -15.67 12.41 -36.25
C SER A 162 -14.46 11.53 -35.97
N ALA A 163 -13.92 11.63 -34.77
CA ALA A 163 -12.77 10.84 -34.33
C ALA A 163 -12.98 10.39 -32.89
N THR A 164 -12.47 9.22 -32.55
CA THR A 164 -12.36 8.76 -31.17
C THR A 164 -10.90 8.70 -30.81
N GLU A 165 -10.53 9.38 -29.73
CA GLU A 165 -9.17 9.46 -29.22
C GLU A 165 -9.09 8.68 -27.90
N LEU A 166 -8.02 7.90 -27.75
CA LEU A 166 -7.68 7.19 -26.52
C LEU A 166 -6.24 7.56 -26.17
N GLY A 167 -6.03 8.21 -25.02
CA GLY A 167 -4.71 8.66 -24.60
C GLY A 167 -4.72 9.30 -23.21
N ASN A 168 -3.58 9.28 -22.51
CA ASN A 168 -3.43 9.91 -21.17
C ASN A 168 -4.47 9.48 -20.11
N ASN A 169 -4.90 8.21 -20.18
CA ASN A 169 -5.94 7.66 -19.31
C ASN A 169 -7.31 8.37 -19.50
N GLU A 170 -7.56 8.90 -20.70
CA GLU A 170 -8.79 9.53 -21.14
C GLU A 170 -9.22 8.91 -22.47
N GLY A 171 -10.51 8.67 -22.62
CA GLY A 171 -11.13 8.37 -23.90
C GLY A 171 -12.07 9.50 -24.25
N SER A 172 -11.99 10.03 -25.47
CA SER A 172 -12.86 11.09 -25.94
C SER A 172 -13.38 10.82 -27.35
N ALA A 173 -14.64 11.18 -27.58
CA ALA A 173 -15.25 11.23 -28.89
C ALA A 173 -15.35 12.69 -29.32
N ASN A 174 -14.80 13.01 -30.48
CA ASN A 174 -14.62 14.36 -30.99
C ASN A 174 -15.38 14.47 -32.31
N ALA A 175 -16.23 15.49 -32.46
CA ALA A 175 -16.85 15.86 -33.72
C ALA A 175 -16.41 17.28 -34.07
N SER A 176 -15.88 17.48 -35.27
CA SER A 176 -15.43 18.77 -35.76
C SER A 176 -16.04 19.11 -37.10
N ALA A 177 -16.46 20.36 -37.25
CA ALA A 177 -16.93 20.92 -38.51
C ALA A 177 -16.09 22.15 -38.85
N THR A 178 -15.48 22.14 -40.03
CA THR A 178 -14.68 23.25 -40.55
C THR A 178 -15.32 23.82 -41.81
N ILE A 179 -15.50 25.13 -41.81
CA ILE A 179 -15.83 25.93 -42.99
C ILE A 179 -14.54 26.62 -43.44
N ARG A 180 -14.05 26.22 -44.61
CA ARG A 180 -12.88 26.81 -45.27
C ARG A 180 -13.31 27.96 -46.17
N ASN A 181 -12.47 28.99 -46.20
CA ASN A 181 -12.62 30.16 -47.04
C ASN A 181 -13.98 30.86 -46.82
N VAL A 182 -14.26 31.23 -45.56
CA VAL A 182 -15.58 31.75 -45.13
C VAL A 182 -15.97 33.00 -45.93
N TRP A 183 -15.06 33.97 -46.03
CA TRP A 183 -15.29 35.23 -46.75
C TRP A 183 -14.38 35.40 -47.97
N GLY A 184 -13.71 34.33 -48.40
CA GLY A 184 -12.87 34.35 -49.60
C GLY A 184 -11.43 34.85 -49.37
N GLY A 185 -10.96 34.97 -48.13
CA GLY A 185 -9.59 35.35 -47.77
C GLY A 185 -8.81 34.25 -47.06
N ALA A 186 -9.10 32.97 -47.38
CA ALA A 186 -8.54 31.79 -46.72
C ALA A 186 -8.82 31.73 -45.20
N GLU A 187 -9.91 32.35 -44.75
CA GLU A 187 -10.35 32.25 -43.35
C GLU A 187 -10.94 30.87 -43.08
N THR A 188 -10.68 30.30 -41.91
CA THR A 188 -11.24 29.01 -41.50
C THR A 188 -12.02 29.17 -40.20
N LEU A 189 -13.31 28.84 -40.25
CA LEU A 189 -14.15 28.73 -39.05
C LEU A 189 -14.26 27.26 -38.69
N THR A 190 -13.82 26.90 -37.50
CA THR A 190 -13.88 25.51 -37.00
C THR A 190 -14.70 25.47 -35.72
N ALA A 191 -15.69 24.59 -35.67
CA ALA A 191 -16.43 24.24 -34.46
C ALA A 191 -16.07 22.82 -34.06
N ASN A 192 -15.72 22.62 -32.79
CA ASN A 192 -15.41 21.30 -32.23
C ASN A 192 -16.29 21.04 -31.01
N VAL A 193 -16.81 19.83 -30.92
CA VAL A 193 -17.47 19.28 -29.75
C VAL A 193 -16.73 18.01 -29.37
N SER A 194 -16.38 17.86 -28.10
CA SER A 194 -15.78 16.64 -27.60
C SER A 194 -16.40 16.22 -26.27
N LEU A 195 -16.63 14.92 -26.15
CA LEU A 195 -17.16 14.25 -24.97
C LEU A 195 -16.12 13.23 -24.50
N GLY A 196 -15.67 13.32 -23.26
CA GLY A 196 -14.63 12.45 -22.72
C GLY A 196 -14.88 11.98 -21.29
N THR A 197 -14.04 11.07 -20.83
CA THR A 197 -14.16 10.50 -19.48
C THR A 197 -13.71 11.48 -18.38
N LYS A 198 -12.65 12.25 -18.61
CA LYS A 198 -12.17 13.32 -17.70
C LYS A 198 -12.74 14.68 -18.09
N THR A 199 -12.59 15.07 -19.34
CA THR A 199 -13.26 16.25 -19.88
C THR A 199 -14.66 15.85 -20.31
N LYS A 200 -15.63 15.89 -19.38
CA LYS A 200 -16.99 15.37 -19.60
C LYS A 200 -17.65 15.96 -20.85
N ARG A 201 -17.41 17.25 -21.08
CA ARG A 201 -17.87 17.97 -22.27
C ARG A 201 -16.96 19.16 -22.56
N SER A 202 -16.68 19.37 -23.84
CA SER A 202 -16.00 20.56 -24.33
C SER A 202 -16.62 21.02 -25.65
N PHE A 203 -16.70 22.34 -25.79
CA PHE A 203 -17.19 23.04 -26.96
C PHE A 203 -16.17 24.12 -27.30
N SER A 204 -15.81 24.23 -28.58
CA SER A 204 -15.01 25.36 -29.03
C SER A 204 -15.43 25.78 -30.42
N ALA A 205 -15.36 27.09 -30.68
CA ALA A 205 -15.49 27.66 -32.01
C ALA A 205 -14.32 28.62 -32.22
N ALA A 206 -13.62 28.49 -33.34
CA ALA A 206 -12.43 29.26 -33.63
C ALA A 206 -12.45 29.76 -35.07
N LEU A 207 -12.20 31.05 -35.24
CA LEU A 207 -11.98 31.69 -36.53
C LEU A 207 -10.49 31.99 -36.69
N ASN A 208 -9.86 31.41 -37.71
CA ASN A 208 -8.50 31.73 -38.11
C ASN A 208 -8.49 32.54 -39.40
N ALA A 209 -7.66 33.58 -39.47
CA ALA A 209 -7.46 34.38 -40.66
C ALA A 209 -5.98 34.73 -40.87
N PRO A 210 -5.47 34.70 -42.11
CA PRO A 210 -4.13 35.23 -42.39
C PRO A 210 -4.12 36.75 -42.22
N LEU A 211 -3.12 37.28 -41.51
CA LEU A 211 -2.97 38.72 -41.26
C LEU A 211 -1.91 39.37 -42.16
N THR A 212 -1.08 38.56 -42.81
CA THR A 212 0.04 39.02 -43.63
C THR A 212 0.01 38.35 -45.00
N PRO A 213 0.39 39.05 -46.09
CA PRO A 213 0.32 38.47 -47.44
C PRO A 213 1.30 37.33 -47.72
N ASN A 214 2.33 37.16 -46.88
CA ASN A 214 3.26 36.03 -47.00
C ASN A 214 2.78 34.77 -46.25
N LEU A 215 1.58 34.80 -45.68
CA LEU A 215 0.96 33.72 -44.90
C LEU A 215 1.84 33.20 -43.75
N ASN A 216 2.71 34.05 -43.19
CA ASN A 216 3.54 33.68 -42.04
C ASN A 216 2.90 34.04 -40.70
N THR A 217 1.93 34.97 -40.70
CA THR A 217 1.23 35.42 -39.51
C THR A 217 -0.27 35.22 -39.64
N PHE A 218 -0.87 34.56 -38.64
CA PHE A 218 -2.29 34.26 -38.54
C PHE A 218 -2.87 34.85 -37.25
N GLY A 219 -4.08 35.39 -37.35
CA GLY A 219 -4.91 35.75 -36.23
C GLY A 219 -5.91 34.65 -35.95
N ASN A 220 -6.15 34.35 -34.67
CA ASN A 220 -7.17 33.41 -34.23
C ASN A 220 -8.04 34.08 -33.16
N LEU A 221 -9.34 34.03 -33.37
CA LEU A 221 -10.34 34.38 -32.36
C LEU A 221 -11.13 33.12 -32.01
N SER A 222 -11.15 32.75 -30.74
CA SER A 222 -11.82 31.54 -30.30
C SER A 222 -12.67 31.77 -29.05
N VAL A 223 -13.77 31.03 -28.99
CA VAL A 223 -14.63 30.89 -27.82
C VAL A 223 -14.64 29.42 -27.43
N TYR A 224 -14.58 29.14 -26.14
CA TYR A 224 -14.58 27.76 -25.65
C TYR A 224 -15.30 27.64 -24.31
N ALA A 225 -15.87 26.46 -24.08
CA ALA A 225 -16.46 26.06 -22.82
C ALA A 225 -16.13 24.59 -22.55
N LEU A 226 -15.71 24.25 -21.34
CA LEU A 226 -15.48 22.85 -20.96
C LEU A 226 -15.79 22.61 -19.49
N ASP A 227 -16.19 21.39 -19.16
CA ASP A 227 -16.27 20.89 -17.79
C ASP A 227 -15.29 19.71 -17.63
N ARG A 228 -14.40 19.82 -16.64
CA ARG A 228 -13.39 18.82 -16.33
C ARG A 228 -13.63 18.24 -14.93
N ASP A 229 -13.56 16.93 -14.88
CA ASP A 229 -13.58 16.12 -13.66
C ASP A 229 -12.14 16.00 -13.13
N GLN A 230 -11.85 16.65 -12.01
CA GLN A 230 -10.53 16.64 -11.39
C GLN A 230 -10.45 15.63 -10.23
N THR A 231 -11.56 14.94 -9.90
CA THR A 231 -11.70 14.05 -8.73
C THR A 231 -10.64 12.95 -8.64
N ALA A 232 -10.01 12.62 -9.77
CA ALA A 232 -8.87 11.72 -9.81
C ALA A 232 -7.70 12.17 -8.92
N PHE A 233 -7.45 13.47 -8.77
CA PHE A 233 -6.34 14.00 -7.95
C PHE A 233 -6.72 15.12 -6.99
N SER A 234 -7.86 15.79 -7.21
CA SER A 234 -8.39 16.82 -6.33
C SER A 234 -9.91 16.75 -6.38
N SER A 235 -10.58 16.68 -5.23
CA SER A 235 -11.98 16.31 -5.03
C SER A 235 -13.01 17.33 -5.56
N CYS A 236 -12.84 17.82 -6.78
CA CYS A 236 -13.66 18.85 -7.40
C CYS A 236 -13.94 18.63 -8.89
N TYR A 237 -14.92 19.38 -9.40
CA TYR A 237 -15.13 19.62 -10.83
C TYR A 237 -14.81 21.07 -11.16
N GLU A 238 -14.16 21.28 -12.29
CA GLU A 238 -13.78 22.60 -12.78
C GLU A 238 -14.45 22.87 -14.12
N GLY A 239 -15.26 23.93 -14.19
CA GLY A 239 -15.82 24.43 -15.43
C GLY A 239 -15.11 25.70 -15.89
N LEU A 240 -14.89 25.81 -17.20
CA LEU A 240 -14.27 26.98 -17.85
C LEU A 240 -15.14 27.47 -18.99
N ARG A 241 -15.26 28.79 -19.14
CA ARG A 241 -15.89 29.45 -20.29
C ARG A 241 -15.05 30.67 -20.64
N GLY A 242 -14.51 30.72 -21.85
CA GLY A 242 -13.54 31.76 -22.19
C GLY A 242 -13.58 32.20 -23.64
N VAL A 243 -13.01 33.38 -23.85
CA VAL A 243 -12.72 33.95 -25.15
C VAL A 243 -11.21 34.20 -25.23
N ARG A 244 -10.62 33.85 -26.35
CA ARG A 244 -9.18 33.99 -26.59
C ARG A 244 -8.93 34.59 -27.97
N ALA A 245 -8.13 35.65 -28.01
CA ALA A 245 -7.64 36.26 -29.24
C ALA A 245 -6.12 36.09 -29.29
N THR A 246 -5.60 35.53 -30.38
CA THR A 246 -4.16 35.24 -30.54
C THR A 246 -3.65 35.68 -31.90
N ILE A 247 -2.38 36.06 -31.94
CA ILE A 247 -1.61 36.33 -33.15
C ILE A 247 -0.41 35.39 -33.13
N LYS A 248 -0.30 34.56 -34.17
CA LYS A 248 0.75 33.56 -34.32
C LYS A 248 1.55 33.86 -35.57
N GLY A 249 2.84 34.12 -35.42
CA GLY A 249 3.75 34.48 -36.50
C GLY A 249 5.00 33.62 -36.52
N ARG A 250 5.46 33.24 -37.71
CA ARG A 250 6.79 32.65 -37.88
C ARG A 250 7.84 33.76 -37.97
N ALA A 251 8.81 33.75 -37.05
CA ALA A 251 9.97 34.66 -37.11
C ALA A 251 11.08 34.08 -38.00
N SER A 252 12.15 34.85 -38.24
CA SER A 252 13.30 34.38 -38.99
C SER A 252 13.87 33.08 -38.40
N GLY A 253 13.98 32.04 -39.24
CA GLY A 253 14.42 30.70 -38.85
C GLY A 253 13.30 29.67 -38.62
N LYS A 254 13.51 28.74 -37.67
CA LYS A 254 12.56 27.67 -37.28
C LYS A 254 11.71 28.04 -36.06
N ALA A 255 11.72 29.32 -35.65
CA ALA A 255 11.01 29.82 -34.48
C ALA A 255 9.61 30.34 -34.83
N THR A 256 8.66 30.11 -33.92
CA THR A 256 7.28 30.62 -33.98
C THR A 256 6.97 31.38 -32.72
N HIS A 257 6.40 32.57 -32.84
CA HIS A 257 5.89 33.36 -31.73
C HIS A 257 4.36 33.35 -31.74
N GLU A 258 3.78 33.26 -30.56
CA GLU A 258 2.34 33.33 -30.35
C GLU A 258 2.09 34.29 -29.20
N MET A 259 1.32 35.34 -29.45
CA MET A 259 0.92 36.32 -28.43
C MET A 259 -0.60 36.35 -28.37
N GLY A 260 -1.17 36.35 -27.17
CA GLY A 260 -2.62 36.28 -27.03
C GLY A 260 -3.14 36.95 -25.77
N TYR A 261 -4.40 37.35 -25.85
CA TYR A 261 -5.21 37.79 -24.72
C TYR A 261 -6.29 36.74 -24.46
N GLU A 262 -6.49 36.41 -23.19
CA GLU A 262 -7.49 35.45 -22.72
C GLU A 262 -8.32 36.08 -21.60
N ALA A 263 -9.64 35.99 -21.75
CA ALA A 263 -10.59 36.26 -20.68
C ALA A 263 -11.39 34.97 -20.44
N VAL A 264 -11.26 34.40 -19.24
CA VAL A 264 -11.89 33.13 -18.88
C VAL A 264 -12.58 33.24 -17.53
N TYR A 265 -13.85 32.87 -17.54
CA TYR A 265 -14.64 32.64 -16.34
C TYR A 265 -14.51 31.16 -15.95
N ARG A 266 -14.27 30.91 -14.67
CA ARG A 266 -13.97 29.59 -14.11
C ARG A 266 -14.83 29.35 -12.90
N HIS A 267 -15.25 28.12 -12.67
CA HIS A 267 -15.98 27.77 -11.47
C HIS A 267 -15.60 26.39 -10.96
N ILE A 268 -15.28 26.31 -9.67
CA ILE A 268 -15.01 25.06 -8.94
C ILE A 268 -16.29 24.68 -8.20
N ARG A 269 -16.82 23.50 -8.49
CA ARG A 269 -18.11 23.01 -7.98
C ARG A 269 -18.09 21.50 -7.75
N ASP A 270 -19.22 20.98 -7.27
CA ASP A 270 -19.46 19.54 -7.10
C ASP A 270 -18.34 18.86 -6.29
N LEU A 271 -17.99 19.48 -5.17
CA LEU A 271 -16.98 18.95 -4.26
C LEU A 271 -17.41 17.60 -3.69
N ALA A 272 -16.49 16.63 -3.66
CA ALA A 272 -16.76 15.37 -2.98
C ALA A 272 -16.97 15.61 -1.47
N PRO A 273 -17.73 14.75 -0.76
CA PRO A 273 -17.89 14.87 0.69
C PRO A 273 -16.56 14.84 1.46
N THR A 274 -15.54 14.19 0.90
CA THR A 274 -14.17 14.09 1.43
C THR A 274 -13.25 15.25 1.02
N ALA A 275 -13.76 16.26 0.30
CA ALA A 275 -12.95 17.39 -0.14
C ALA A 275 -12.35 18.12 1.06
N SER A 276 -11.05 18.41 0.94
CA SER A 276 -10.25 19.13 1.91
C SER A 276 -10.76 20.55 2.16
N ILE A 277 -10.31 21.17 3.25
CA ILE A 277 -10.67 22.56 3.57
C ILE A 277 -10.14 23.48 2.48
N THR A 278 -8.91 23.27 1.99
CA THR A 278 -8.35 24.06 0.89
C THR A 278 -9.23 24.01 -0.36
N MET A 279 -9.77 22.84 -0.73
CA MET A 279 -10.65 22.72 -1.89
C MET A 279 -12.05 23.31 -1.64
N ARG A 280 -12.52 23.30 -0.39
CA ARG A 280 -13.76 23.99 0.01
C ARG A 280 -13.63 25.51 -0.04
N GLU A 281 -12.48 26.04 0.36
CA GLU A 281 -12.16 27.46 0.26
C GLU A 281 -11.94 27.91 -1.19
N ALA A 282 -11.37 27.04 -2.02
CA ALA A 282 -11.19 27.30 -3.45
C ALA A 282 -12.49 27.23 -4.26
N ALA A 283 -13.57 26.69 -3.69
CA ALA A 283 -14.86 26.57 -4.38
C ALA A 283 -15.50 27.92 -4.67
N GLY A 284 -16.16 28.02 -5.81
CA GLY A 284 -16.79 29.25 -6.27
C GLY A 284 -16.32 29.67 -7.65
N GLU A 285 -16.64 30.90 -8.00
CA GLU A 285 -16.48 31.46 -9.34
C GLU A 285 -15.32 32.45 -9.36
N THR A 286 -14.50 32.40 -10.40
CA THR A 286 -13.36 33.30 -10.58
C THR A 286 -13.24 33.74 -12.04
N LEU A 287 -12.81 34.98 -12.25
CA LEU A 287 -12.52 35.54 -13.57
C LEU A 287 -11.01 35.75 -13.72
N LYS A 288 -10.42 35.25 -14.80
CA LYS A 288 -9.04 35.58 -15.20
C LYS A 288 -9.04 36.38 -16.49
N SER A 289 -8.41 37.54 -16.45
CA SER A 289 -7.97 38.29 -17.63
C SER A 289 -6.44 38.31 -17.69
N SER A 290 -5.89 37.80 -18.79
CA SER A 290 -4.45 37.58 -18.94
C SER A 290 -3.95 37.82 -20.35
N ILE A 291 -2.71 38.29 -20.46
CA ILE A 291 -1.93 38.31 -21.69
C ILE A 291 -0.83 37.25 -21.60
N PHE A 292 -0.61 36.50 -22.68
CA PHE A 292 0.45 35.50 -22.74
C PHE A 292 1.28 35.61 -24.01
N HIS A 293 2.51 35.10 -23.92
CA HIS A 293 3.45 34.96 -25.01
C HIS A 293 4.06 33.56 -24.98
N SER A 294 4.11 32.91 -26.14
CA SER A 294 4.83 31.67 -26.33
C SER A 294 5.83 31.78 -27.47
N TRP A 295 7.03 31.26 -27.24
CA TRP A 295 8.06 31.11 -28.25
C TRP A 295 8.37 29.62 -28.41
N ILE A 296 8.32 29.12 -29.65
CA ILE A 296 8.49 27.71 -29.98
C ILE A 296 9.59 27.57 -31.04
N TYR A 297 10.59 26.75 -30.77
CA TYR A 297 11.62 26.34 -31.71
C TYR A 297 11.59 24.81 -31.86
N ASP A 298 11.20 24.30 -33.03
CA ASP A 298 11.09 22.86 -33.30
C ASP A 298 11.91 22.44 -34.51
N THR A 299 12.84 21.52 -34.29
CA THR A 299 13.72 20.93 -35.30
C THR A 299 13.64 19.40 -35.34
N ARG A 300 12.70 18.82 -34.59
CA ARG A 300 12.52 17.37 -34.52
C ARG A 300 12.11 16.83 -35.88
N ASN A 301 12.62 15.65 -36.22
CA ASN A 301 12.25 14.94 -37.44
C ASN A 301 10.80 14.44 -37.42
N ASP A 302 10.26 14.16 -36.24
CA ASP A 302 8.89 13.74 -36.02
C ASP A 302 8.39 14.39 -34.73
N ARG A 303 7.15 14.87 -34.71
CA ARG A 303 6.58 15.60 -33.55
C ARG A 303 6.15 14.67 -32.41
N ILE A 304 5.90 13.40 -32.70
CA ILE A 304 5.28 12.41 -31.82
C ILE A 304 6.33 11.40 -31.33
N ALA A 305 7.20 10.95 -32.24
CA ALA A 305 8.23 9.94 -31.98
C ALA A 305 9.60 10.41 -32.49
N ALA A 306 10.03 11.59 -32.03
CA ALA A 306 11.30 12.18 -32.40
C ALA A 306 12.48 11.25 -32.10
N THR A 307 13.30 10.97 -33.11
CA THR A 307 14.57 10.24 -32.97
C THR A 307 15.77 11.14 -33.23
N LYS A 308 15.56 12.31 -33.85
CA LYS A 308 16.58 13.31 -34.15
C LYS A 308 16.00 14.72 -34.07
N GLY A 309 16.72 15.63 -33.44
CA GLY A 309 16.41 17.06 -33.41
C GLY A 309 16.21 17.58 -31.99
N ALA A 310 15.69 18.80 -31.87
CA ALA A 310 15.44 19.46 -30.60
C ALA A 310 14.14 20.27 -30.67
N TYR A 311 13.47 20.38 -29.54
CA TYR A 311 12.29 21.19 -29.31
C TYR A 311 12.50 22.04 -28.06
N LEU A 312 12.17 23.32 -28.14
CA LEU A 312 12.20 24.25 -27.03
C LEU A 312 10.96 25.13 -27.10
N LYS A 313 10.25 25.24 -25.98
CA LYS A 313 9.11 26.12 -25.81
C LYS A 313 9.29 26.94 -24.55
N LEU A 314 9.14 28.24 -24.68
CA LEU A 314 9.03 29.18 -23.57
C LEU A 314 7.62 29.75 -23.56
N TYR A 315 7.02 29.87 -22.39
CA TYR A 315 5.69 30.41 -22.17
C TYR A 315 5.74 31.40 -21.01
N HIS A 316 5.14 32.57 -21.22
CA HIS A 316 5.00 33.63 -20.23
C HIS A 316 3.55 34.10 -20.21
N GLU A 317 2.98 34.29 -19.03
CA GLU A 317 1.62 34.77 -18.85
C GLU A 317 1.57 35.77 -17.70
N TYR A 318 0.90 36.88 -17.95
CA TYR A 318 0.61 37.90 -16.95
C TYR A 318 -0.91 38.00 -16.79
N ALA A 319 -1.39 37.69 -15.58
CA ALA A 319 -2.78 37.79 -15.19
C ALA A 319 -2.95 38.89 -14.14
N GLY A 320 -4.03 39.68 -14.25
CA GLY A 320 -4.27 40.84 -13.39
C GLY A 320 -4.66 42.11 -14.14
N LEU A 321 -5.01 42.00 -15.43
CA LEU A 321 -5.61 43.09 -16.21
C LEU A 321 -7.10 43.32 -15.86
N GLY A 322 -7.66 42.47 -14.99
CA GLY A 322 -9.03 42.47 -14.50
C GLY A 322 -9.38 41.08 -13.92
N GLY A 323 -10.41 41.01 -13.08
CA GLY A 323 -10.85 39.76 -12.43
C GLY A 323 -10.07 39.40 -11.15
N ASP A 324 -10.14 38.14 -10.76
CA ASP A 324 -9.70 37.61 -9.46
C ASP A 324 -8.26 37.09 -9.49
N ALA A 325 -7.80 36.60 -10.64
CA ALA A 325 -6.44 36.10 -10.80
C ALA A 325 -5.43 37.25 -10.91
N SER A 326 -4.33 37.19 -10.13
CA SER A 326 -3.24 38.16 -10.19
C SER A 326 -1.88 37.46 -10.02
N PHE A 327 -1.20 37.18 -11.13
CA PHE A 327 0.05 36.43 -11.13
C PHE A 327 0.91 36.68 -12.39
N TYR A 328 2.20 36.38 -12.28
CA TYR A 328 3.09 36.15 -13.41
C TYR A 328 3.49 34.67 -13.45
N LYS A 329 3.28 33.99 -14.59
CA LYS A 329 3.57 32.57 -14.78
C LYS A 329 4.57 32.39 -15.91
N THR A 330 5.58 31.58 -15.69
CA THR A 330 6.55 31.20 -16.72
C THR A 330 6.75 29.68 -16.75
N GLU A 331 6.82 29.11 -17.95
CA GLU A 331 7.09 27.69 -18.16
C GLU A 331 8.08 27.51 -19.32
N ALA A 332 9.04 26.60 -19.13
CA ALA A 332 10.00 26.19 -20.13
C ALA A 332 9.89 24.67 -20.34
N GLU A 333 9.84 24.25 -21.61
CA GLU A 333 9.83 22.85 -22.02
C GLU A 333 10.91 22.61 -23.07
N GLY A 334 11.77 21.62 -22.85
CA GLY A 334 12.86 21.25 -23.74
C GLY A 334 12.87 19.75 -24.01
N GLN A 335 13.14 19.37 -25.26
CA GLN A 335 13.39 17.98 -25.65
C GLN A 335 14.55 17.93 -26.65
N VAL A 336 15.48 17.00 -26.46
CA VAL A 336 16.52 16.71 -27.43
C VAL A 336 16.60 15.21 -27.69
N SER A 337 16.58 14.81 -28.96
CA SER A 337 16.66 13.41 -29.38
C SER A 337 17.83 13.21 -30.34
N ARG A 338 18.60 12.14 -30.12
CA ARG A 338 19.78 11.79 -30.92
C ARG A 338 19.82 10.29 -31.21
N PRO A 339 20.08 9.87 -32.47
CA PRO A 339 20.40 8.47 -32.75
C PRO A 339 21.78 8.14 -32.17
N ILE A 340 21.87 7.01 -31.46
CA ILE A 340 23.14 6.50 -30.92
C ILE A 340 23.72 5.43 -31.85
N ALA A 341 22.87 4.49 -32.27
CA ALA A 341 23.22 3.40 -33.18
C ALA A 341 22.03 3.08 -34.09
N ALA A 342 22.21 2.16 -35.05
CA ALA A 342 21.14 1.74 -35.93
C ALA A 342 19.96 1.17 -35.12
N GLY A 343 18.80 1.84 -35.20
CA GLY A 343 17.60 1.44 -34.45
C GLY A 343 17.59 1.80 -32.96
N LEU A 344 18.57 2.55 -32.47
CA LEU A 344 18.69 3.00 -31.08
C LEU A 344 18.80 4.53 -31.00
N SER A 345 17.90 5.17 -30.26
CA SER A 345 17.89 6.61 -30.03
C SER A 345 17.75 6.95 -28.56
N PHE A 346 18.45 8.00 -28.14
CA PHE A 346 18.31 8.58 -26.80
C PHE A 346 17.56 9.91 -26.88
N SER A 347 16.67 10.12 -25.93
CA SER A 347 15.90 11.35 -25.80
C SER A 347 15.98 11.85 -24.36
N LEU A 348 16.31 13.12 -24.21
CA LEU A 348 16.22 13.84 -22.94
C LEU A 348 15.09 14.86 -23.05
N ALA A 349 14.21 14.91 -22.05
CA ALA A 349 13.15 15.89 -21.93
C ALA A 349 13.22 16.56 -20.57
N ALA A 350 12.95 17.87 -20.52
CA ALA A 350 12.88 18.63 -19.28
C ALA A 350 11.75 19.66 -19.36
N ARG A 351 11.06 19.87 -18.25
CA ARG A 351 10.06 20.91 -18.06
C ARG A 351 10.30 21.60 -16.73
N GLY A 352 10.04 22.89 -16.65
CA GLY A 352 10.04 23.62 -15.39
C GLY A 352 9.19 24.86 -15.49
N GLY A 353 8.67 25.29 -14.35
CA GLY A 353 7.81 26.46 -14.29
C GLY A 353 7.81 27.13 -12.93
N LEU A 354 7.49 28.41 -12.95
CA LEU A 354 7.41 29.29 -11.79
C LEU A 354 6.15 30.17 -11.90
N LEU A 355 5.38 30.20 -10.82
CA LEU A 355 4.16 30.98 -10.65
C LEU A 355 4.38 31.96 -9.50
N LEU A 356 4.40 33.24 -9.82
CA LEU A 356 4.59 34.32 -8.86
C LEU A 356 3.27 35.06 -8.69
N GLY A 357 2.63 34.89 -7.54
CA GLY A 357 1.46 35.70 -7.20
C GLY A 357 1.84 37.17 -7.06
N LEU A 358 1.02 38.08 -7.58
CA LEU A 358 1.26 39.51 -7.49
C LEU A 358 0.47 40.08 -6.31
N ASN A 359 -0.70 40.68 -6.58
CA ASN A 359 -1.46 41.46 -5.60
C ASN A 359 -2.63 40.70 -4.96
N LYS A 360 -2.89 39.46 -5.39
CA LYS A 360 -3.97 38.60 -4.88
C LYS A 360 -3.44 37.19 -4.59
N PRO A 361 -4.10 36.42 -3.70
CA PRO A 361 -3.75 35.03 -3.46
C PRO A 361 -3.78 34.19 -4.75
N LEU A 362 -2.92 33.19 -4.82
CA LEU A 362 -2.89 32.25 -5.94
C LEU A 362 -4.08 31.28 -5.85
N LEU A 363 -4.82 31.17 -6.95
CA LEU A 363 -6.00 30.31 -7.07
C LEU A 363 -5.59 28.90 -7.49
N PHE A 364 -6.37 27.89 -7.06
CA PHE A 364 -6.14 26.48 -7.41
C PHE A 364 -6.00 26.27 -8.94
N SER A 365 -6.88 26.88 -9.74
CA SER A 365 -6.90 26.77 -11.20
C SER A 365 -5.63 27.26 -11.91
N ASP A 366 -4.78 28.03 -11.22
CA ASP A 366 -3.57 28.62 -11.81
C ASP A 366 -2.29 27.87 -11.43
N ARG A 367 -2.34 27.09 -10.34
CA ARG A 367 -1.22 26.29 -9.82
C ARG A 367 -0.79 25.20 -10.80
N PHE A 368 0.47 24.81 -10.71
CA PHE A 368 0.99 23.69 -11.48
C PHE A 368 0.54 22.36 -10.87
N GLN A 369 0.46 21.34 -11.73
CA GLN A 369 0.13 19.98 -11.37
C GLN A 369 1.18 19.05 -11.98
N LEU A 370 1.68 18.09 -11.22
CA LEU A 370 2.79 17.23 -11.63
C LEU A 370 2.53 15.76 -11.28
N GLY A 371 3.09 14.83 -12.05
CA GLY A 371 2.94 13.39 -11.84
C GLY A 371 2.06 12.74 -12.91
N GLY A 372 2.29 11.45 -13.17
CA GLY A 372 1.57 10.69 -14.18
C GLY A 372 2.38 10.42 -15.45
N PRO A 373 1.77 9.72 -16.43
CA PRO A 373 2.48 9.17 -17.59
C PRO A 373 3.14 10.21 -18.50
N THR A 374 2.69 11.47 -18.45
CA THR A 374 3.17 12.56 -19.32
C THR A 374 4.24 13.46 -18.67
N SER A 375 4.55 13.25 -17.39
CA SER A 375 5.57 14.01 -16.67
C SER A 375 6.51 13.04 -15.94
N VAL A 376 6.22 12.73 -14.68
CA VAL A 376 6.97 11.76 -13.88
C VAL A 376 6.18 10.45 -13.81
N ARG A 377 6.61 9.47 -14.63
CA ARG A 377 5.98 8.15 -14.73
C ARG A 377 6.01 7.40 -13.39
N SER A 378 5.12 6.44 -13.22
CA SER A 378 4.94 5.65 -11.98
C SER A 378 4.45 6.41 -10.75
N PHE A 379 4.11 7.70 -10.87
CA PHE A 379 3.36 8.45 -9.87
C PHE A 379 1.93 8.69 -10.33
N LYS A 380 1.02 8.92 -9.38
CA LYS A 380 -0.39 9.27 -9.66
C LYS A 380 -0.44 10.50 -10.57
N ALA A 381 -1.36 10.49 -11.54
CA ALA A 381 -1.55 11.63 -12.44
C ALA A 381 -1.89 12.89 -11.63
N ASN A 382 -1.11 13.96 -11.80
CA ASN A 382 -1.22 15.21 -11.04
C ASN A 382 -1.12 15.03 -9.51
N GLY A 383 -0.49 13.94 -9.04
CA GLY A 383 -0.40 13.61 -7.62
C GLY A 383 0.91 14.01 -6.93
N LEU A 384 1.90 14.56 -7.65
CA LEU A 384 3.13 15.04 -7.04
C LEU A 384 2.97 16.49 -6.61
N GLY A 385 3.38 16.82 -5.38
CA GLY A 385 3.46 18.19 -4.86
C GLY A 385 2.77 18.38 -3.51
N PRO A 386 2.35 19.61 -3.15
CA PRO A 386 1.59 19.87 -1.93
C PRO A 386 0.20 19.21 -1.93
N HIS A 387 -0.18 18.60 -0.82
CA HIS A 387 -1.50 17.98 -0.59
C HIS A 387 -2.17 18.58 0.65
N ASP A 388 -3.50 18.60 0.64
CA ASP A 388 -4.34 18.80 1.82
C ASP A 388 -5.31 17.60 1.91
N GLY A 389 -5.11 16.74 2.91
CA GLY A 389 -5.83 15.47 3.01
C GLY A 389 -5.67 14.60 1.75
N PRO A 390 -6.75 14.17 1.09
CA PRO A 390 -6.69 13.39 -0.15
C PRO A 390 -6.46 14.22 -1.43
N ASP A 391 -6.46 15.55 -1.32
CA ASP A 391 -6.44 16.46 -2.47
C ASP A 391 -5.04 16.98 -2.78
N SER A 392 -4.59 16.77 -4.02
CA SER A 392 -3.42 17.43 -4.59
C SER A 392 -3.79 18.87 -4.97
N VAL A 393 -3.35 19.84 -4.16
CA VAL A 393 -3.73 21.26 -4.30
C VAL A 393 -2.85 22.02 -5.31
N GLY A 394 -1.80 21.38 -5.81
CA GLY A 394 -0.87 21.95 -6.77
C GLY A 394 0.13 22.93 -6.13
N GLY A 395 1.18 23.25 -6.88
CA GLY A 395 2.30 24.07 -6.41
C GLY A 395 2.62 25.25 -7.32
N ASP A 396 3.53 26.08 -6.85
CA ASP A 396 3.92 27.35 -7.48
C ASP A 396 5.20 27.22 -8.30
N ILE A 397 6.07 26.26 -7.97
CA ILE A 397 7.33 26.00 -8.67
C ILE A 397 7.51 24.51 -8.90
N PHE A 398 7.96 24.12 -10.09
CA PHE A 398 8.19 22.72 -10.42
C PHE A 398 9.31 22.50 -11.42
N TYR A 399 9.83 21.27 -11.43
CA TYR A 399 10.55 20.74 -12.57
C TYR A 399 10.26 19.26 -12.77
N SER A 400 10.46 18.81 -14.00
CA SER A 400 10.53 17.39 -14.34
C SER A 400 11.58 17.17 -15.41
N VAL A 401 12.34 16.10 -15.29
CA VAL A 401 13.36 15.67 -16.24
C VAL A 401 13.18 14.19 -16.52
N GLY A 402 13.36 13.80 -17.77
CA GLY A 402 13.21 12.43 -18.21
C GLY A 402 14.26 12.06 -19.25
N ALA A 403 14.98 10.97 -19.00
CA ALA A 403 15.85 10.34 -19.96
C ALA A 403 15.18 9.06 -20.49
N SER A 404 15.14 8.91 -21.80
CA SER A 404 14.51 7.80 -22.51
C SER A 404 15.48 7.21 -23.52
N LEU A 405 15.71 5.91 -23.45
CA LEU A 405 16.42 5.11 -24.43
C LEU A 405 15.39 4.27 -25.21
N ILE A 406 15.29 4.50 -26.51
CA ILE A 406 14.30 3.87 -27.39
C ILE A 406 15.03 3.00 -28.40
N SER A 407 14.69 1.71 -28.46
CA SER A 407 15.31 0.74 -29.36
C SER A 407 14.28 -0.03 -30.17
N ASN A 408 14.69 -0.55 -31.32
CA ASN A 408 13.97 -1.63 -32.00
C ASN A 408 13.92 -2.90 -31.12
N ILE A 409 12.90 -3.74 -31.34
CA ILE A 409 12.82 -5.05 -30.68
C ILE A 409 13.98 -5.95 -31.13
N PRO A 410 14.73 -6.56 -30.19
CA PRO A 410 15.78 -7.52 -30.53
C PRO A 410 15.25 -8.62 -31.46
N LYS A 411 15.99 -8.92 -32.54
CA LYS A 411 15.63 -9.91 -33.59
C LYS A 411 14.44 -9.53 -34.50
N LYS A 412 13.74 -8.40 -34.27
CA LYS A 412 12.64 -7.92 -35.13
C LYS A 412 12.73 -6.40 -35.37
N PRO A 413 13.73 -5.92 -36.13
CA PRO A 413 13.96 -4.49 -36.32
C PRO A 413 12.85 -3.76 -37.09
N ASP A 414 12.16 -4.49 -37.98
CA ASP A 414 11.11 -3.94 -38.85
C ASP A 414 9.75 -3.80 -38.16
N TRP A 415 9.62 -4.29 -36.92
CA TRP A 415 8.36 -4.17 -36.19
C TRP A 415 8.04 -2.71 -35.83
N PRO A 416 6.76 -2.32 -35.90
CA PRO A 416 6.29 -0.98 -35.55
C PRO A 416 6.33 -0.69 -34.03
N VAL A 417 6.65 -1.70 -33.21
CA VAL A 417 6.81 -1.59 -31.75
C VAL A 417 8.28 -1.36 -31.41
N LYS A 418 8.56 -0.41 -30.51
CA LYS A 418 9.89 -0.09 -29.98
C LYS A 418 9.94 -0.39 -28.49
N THR A 419 11.10 -0.83 -28.00
CA THR A 419 11.37 -0.95 -26.56
C THR A 419 11.79 0.41 -25.99
N HIS A 420 11.42 0.68 -24.75
CA HIS A 420 11.64 1.94 -24.07
C HIS A 420 12.21 1.68 -22.69
N LEU A 421 13.42 2.18 -22.40
CA LEU A 421 13.98 2.24 -21.06
C LEU A 421 13.99 3.70 -20.65
N TRP A 422 13.56 4.02 -19.44
CA TRP A 422 13.44 5.41 -19.02
C TRP A 422 13.73 5.61 -17.53
N VAL A 423 14.18 6.83 -17.21
CA VAL A 423 14.32 7.35 -15.84
C VAL A 423 13.71 8.73 -15.81
N ASN A 424 12.86 9.01 -14.83
CA ASN A 424 12.23 10.31 -14.63
C ASN A 424 12.55 10.82 -13.22
N ALA A 425 12.70 12.13 -13.09
CA ALA A 425 12.77 12.80 -11.80
C ALA A 425 11.94 14.08 -11.87
N GLY A 426 11.34 14.48 -10.76
CA GLY A 426 10.64 15.76 -10.70
C GLY A 426 10.16 16.10 -9.30
N ARG A 427 9.81 17.37 -9.12
CA ARG A 427 9.25 17.90 -7.89
C ARG A 427 8.38 19.10 -8.18
N LEU A 428 7.34 19.27 -7.37
CA LEU A 428 6.42 20.39 -7.34
C LEU A 428 6.33 20.88 -5.89
N ASP A 429 6.46 22.18 -5.65
CA ASP A 429 6.39 22.77 -4.31
C ASP A 429 5.72 24.16 -4.35
N ASN A 430 5.34 24.67 -3.18
CA ASN A 430 4.91 26.06 -3.00
C ASN A 430 6.12 26.98 -2.81
N VAL A 431 6.01 28.23 -3.27
CA VAL A 431 7.04 29.25 -3.04
C VAL A 431 6.76 29.95 -1.72
N ASP A 432 7.58 29.66 -0.71
CA ASP A 432 7.55 30.36 0.57
C ASP A 432 8.19 31.74 0.44
N ARG A 433 7.37 32.79 0.63
CA ARG A 433 7.82 34.18 0.52
C ARG A 433 8.64 34.67 1.71
N SER A 434 8.67 33.92 2.81
CA SER A 434 9.45 34.26 4.00
C SER A 434 10.95 33.97 3.84
N ARG A 435 11.34 33.21 2.80
CA ARG A 435 12.72 32.83 2.50
C ARG A 435 13.14 33.22 1.08
N PRO A 436 14.46 33.29 0.78
CA PRO A 436 14.94 33.54 -0.57
C PRO A 436 14.50 32.44 -1.56
N LEU A 437 14.21 32.81 -2.80
CA LEU A 437 13.78 31.85 -3.84
C LEU A 437 14.87 30.78 -4.15
N ALA A 438 16.15 31.15 -4.07
CA ALA A 438 17.27 30.25 -4.31
C ALA A 438 17.25 29.01 -3.40
N ASP A 439 16.76 29.23 -2.19
CA ASP A 439 16.63 28.29 -1.11
C ASP A 439 15.52 27.26 -1.39
N THR A 440 14.36 27.72 -1.88
CA THR A 440 13.29 26.87 -2.43
C THR A 440 13.76 26.09 -3.65
N VAL A 441 14.55 26.71 -4.55
CA VAL A 441 15.11 26.04 -5.73
C VAL A 441 16.11 24.95 -5.32
N GLN A 442 16.93 25.19 -4.30
CA GLN A 442 17.86 24.19 -3.77
C GLN A 442 17.10 23.00 -3.18
N ASP A 443 16.05 23.24 -2.39
CA ASP A 443 15.18 22.16 -1.90
C ASP A 443 14.55 21.37 -3.06
N LEU A 444 14.00 22.07 -4.05
CA LEU A 444 13.41 21.48 -5.25
C LEU A 444 14.38 20.49 -5.92
N LEU A 445 15.64 20.89 -6.11
CA LEU A 445 16.67 20.09 -6.80
C LEU A 445 17.25 18.95 -5.94
N THR A 446 17.34 19.13 -4.62
CA THR A 446 18.01 18.17 -3.72
C THR A 446 17.12 17.02 -3.27
N LYS A 447 15.79 17.19 -3.29
CA LYS A 447 14.85 16.14 -2.86
C LYS A 447 13.85 15.78 -3.97
N PRO A 448 14.29 15.24 -5.13
CA PRO A 448 13.40 14.85 -6.22
C PRO A 448 12.61 13.58 -5.90
N SER A 449 11.40 13.49 -6.46
CA SER A 449 10.76 12.19 -6.69
C SER A 449 11.36 11.56 -7.94
N ILE A 450 11.87 10.33 -7.84
CA ILE A 450 12.57 9.64 -8.93
C ILE A 450 11.84 8.35 -9.25
N SER A 451 11.70 8.01 -10.53
CA SER A 451 11.20 6.71 -11.00
C SER A 451 11.99 6.20 -12.19
N ALA A 452 12.03 4.89 -12.37
CA ALA A 452 12.66 4.26 -13.51
C ALA A 452 11.84 3.07 -13.99
N GLY A 453 11.93 2.75 -15.27
CA GLY A 453 11.17 1.64 -15.81
C GLY A 453 11.51 1.27 -17.25
N VAL A 454 10.82 0.23 -17.70
CA VAL A 454 10.87 -0.30 -19.05
C VAL A 454 9.48 -0.25 -19.67
N GLY A 455 9.38 -0.30 -20.98
CA GLY A 455 8.11 -0.23 -21.66
C GLY A 455 8.19 -0.52 -23.14
N LEU A 456 7.02 -0.51 -23.76
CA LEU A 456 6.84 -0.64 -25.20
C LEU A 456 6.17 0.61 -25.73
N ILE A 457 6.67 1.11 -26.86
CA ILE A 457 6.11 2.23 -27.60
C ILE A 457 5.54 1.68 -28.90
N TYR A 458 4.29 1.98 -29.18
CA TYR A 458 3.66 1.73 -30.47
C TYR A 458 3.17 3.05 -31.07
N ARG A 459 3.45 3.24 -32.36
CA ARG A 459 2.99 4.41 -33.10
C ARG A 459 1.73 4.05 -33.88
N PHE A 460 0.66 4.80 -33.64
CA PHE A 460 -0.59 4.76 -34.39
C PHE A 460 -0.90 6.17 -34.87
N ASP A 461 -0.44 6.58 -36.06
CA ASP A 461 -0.49 7.98 -36.52
C ASP A 461 -1.92 8.56 -36.40
N PRO A 462 -2.14 9.68 -35.67
CA PRO A 462 -1.18 10.64 -35.11
C PRO A 462 -0.84 10.47 -33.60
N VAL A 463 -1.08 9.30 -33.01
CA VAL A 463 -0.93 8.99 -31.58
C VAL A 463 0.29 8.09 -31.31
N ARG A 464 0.93 8.30 -30.16
CA ARG A 464 1.92 7.39 -29.57
C ARG A 464 1.33 6.73 -28.34
N VAL A 465 1.28 5.40 -28.35
CA VAL A 465 0.83 4.58 -27.22
C VAL A 465 2.06 4.06 -26.49
N GLU A 466 2.11 4.26 -25.18
CA GLU A 466 3.14 3.72 -24.31
C GLU A 466 2.54 2.76 -23.30
N VAL A 467 3.13 1.57 -23.19
CA VAL A 467 2.87 0.63 -22.11
C VAL A 467 4.15 0.56 -21.29
N ASN A 468 4.15 1.25 -20.15
CA ASN A 468 5.33 1.36 -19.29
C ASN A 468 5.10 0.59 -17.97
N PHE A 469 6.10 -0.17 -17.56
CA PHE A 469 6.24 -0.75 -16.23
C PHE A 469 7.41 -0.06 -15.54
N GLY A 470 7.18 0.59 -14.41
CA GLY A 470 8.23 1.30 -13.69
C GLY A 470 7.97 1.39 -12.21
N VAL A 471 9.04 1.63 -11.46
CA VAL A 471 9.08 1.65 -10.01
C VAL A 471 9.46 3.08 -9.56
N PRO A 472 8.72 3.68 -8.61
CA PRO A 472 9.19 4.88 -7.92
C PRO A 472 10.39 4.51 -7.04
N LEU A 473 11.54 5.14 -7.30
CA LEU A 473 12.80 4.93 -6.60
C LEU A 473 12.94 5.85 -5.36
N VAL A 474 12.37 7.05 -5.43
CA VAL A 474 12.30 8.02 -4.33
C VAL A 474 10.93 8.67 -4.39
N ASP A 475 10.15 8.59 -3.31
CA ASP A 475 8.88 9.30 -3.13
C ASP A 475 8.95 10.14 -1.86
N ILE A 476 8.76 11.45 -1.99
CA ILE A 476 8.84 12.41 -0.88
C ILE A 476 7.44 12.98 -0.54
N ASN A 477 6.40 12.63 -1.30
CA ASN A 477 5.01 12.96 -0.94
C ASN A 477 4.40 11.96 0.04
N VAL A 478 5.21 11.00 0.46
CA VAL A 478 4.84 10.00 1.42
C VAL A 478 5.52 10.36 2.72
N SER A 479 4.72 10.69 3.73
CA SER A 479 5.18 10.70 5.10
C SER A 479 5.65 9.30 5.50
N THR A 480 6.94 9.02 5.28
CA THR A 480 7.61 7.89 5.93
C THR A 480 7.73 8.25 7.40
N TYR A 481 6.80 7.77 8.23
CA TYR A 481 7.02 7.76 9.66
C TYR A 481 7.77 6.48 10.02
N VAL A 482 8.72 6.59 10.94
CA VAL A 482 9.24 5.41 11.64
C VAL A 482 8.04 4.79 12.34
N SER A 483 7.56 3.66 11.83
CA SER A 483 6.52 2.90 12.49
C SER A 483 7.09 2.41 13.82
N ASN A 484 6.41 2.70 14.93
CA ASN A 484 6.48 1.83 16.09
C ASN A 484 5.67 0.59 15.71
N LEU A 485 6.27 -0.22 14.85
CA LEU A 485 5.67 -1.40 14.23
C LEU A 485 4.76 -2.12 15.19
N ILE A 486 3.58 -2.50 14.72
CA ILE A 486 2.70 -3.39 15.46
C ILE A 486 3.47 -4.65 15.82
N GLU A 487 3.51 -4.88 17.11
CA GLU A 487 3.93 -6.12 17.68
C GLU A 487 2.74 -7.07 17.61
N PRO A 488 2.81 -8.19 16.84
CA PRO A 488 1.89 -9.28 17.07
C PRO A 488 2.02 -9.59 18.55
N ALA A 489 0.94 -9.40 19.27
CA ALA A 489 0.88 -9.61 20.69
C ALA A 489 0.06 -10.86 20.96
N PHE A 490 0.28 -11.47 22.10
CA PHE A 490 -0.55 -12.57 22.57
C PHE A 490 -1.33 -12.14 23.78
N VAL A 491 -2.60 -12.54 23.88
CA VAL A 491 -3.34 -12.49 25.14
C VAL A 491 -3.24 -13.83 25.83
N SER A 492 -2.70 -13.82 27.03
CA SER A 492 -2.82 -14.91 27.97
C SER A 492 -3.93 -14.61 28.95
N THR A 493 -4.95 -15.44 28.92
CA THR A 493 -5.95 -15.58 29.99
C THR A 493 -6.00 -17.07 30.28
N ASP A 494 -5.98 -17.50 31.55
CA ASP A 494 -6.18 -18.92 31.87
C ASP A 494 -7.68 -19.27 31.72
N CYS A 495 -8.09 -19.43 30.46
CA CYS A 495 -9.37 -19.93 30.00
C CYS A 495 -9.17 -21.26 29.28
N LEU A 496 -10.18 -22.14 29.18
CA LEU A 496 -10.13 -23.29 28.25
C LEU A 496 -8.97 -24.28 28.46
N GLN A 497 -8.43 -24.38 29.68
CA GLN A 497 -7.19 -25.13 29.95
C GLN A 497 -6.01 -24.62 29.10
N SER A 498 -5.89 -23.30 28.95
CA SER A 498 -4.76 -22.64 28.29
C SER A 498 -3.57 -22.43 29.22
N GLY A 499 -3.80 -22.21 30.51
CA GLY A 499 -2.78 -22.25 31.57
C GLY A 499 -2.66 -23.66 32.10
N ASP A 500 -3.41 -23.98 33.15
CA ASP A 500 -3.46 -25.34 33.73
C ASP A 500 -4.01 -26.37 32.72
N GLY A 501 -3.19 -27.37 32.39
CA GLY A 501 -3.50 -28.37 31.36
C GLY A 501 -3.11 -27.98 29.94
N GLY A 502 -2.64 -26.74 29.73
CA GLY A 502 -2.21 -26.20 28.44
C GLY A 502 -0.75 -25.78 28.45
N LEU A 503 -0.51 -24.46 28.40
CA LEU A 503 0.81 -23.86 28.33
C LEU A 503 1.65 -24.18 29.57
N TYR A 504 1.05 -24.31 30.74
CA TYR A 504 1.74 -24.76 31.95
C TYR A 504 1.98 -26.27 31.89
N ALA A 505 3.25 -26.72 32.07
CA ALA A 505 3.63 -28.11 31.77
C ALA A 505 3.19 -29.16 32.81
N GLU A 506 2.51 -28.77 33.88
CA GLU A 506 2.01 -29.72 34.87
C GLU A 506 1.05 -30.73 34.23
N LEU A 507 1.28 -32.02 34.46
CA LEU A 507 0.50 -33.09 33.86
C LEU A 507 -0.64 -33.57 34.76
N LEU A 508 -0.58 -33.33 36.08
CA LEU A 508 -1.59 -33.80 37.01
C LEU A 508 -2.73 -32.79 37.15
N LYS A 509 -3.94 -33.25 36.84
CA LYS A 509 -5.14 -32.47 37.10
C LYS A 509 -5.46 -32.46 38.60
N ASN A 510 -5.87 -31.31 39.13
CA ASN A 510 -6.25 -31.16 40.54
C ASN A 510 -5.13 -31.63 41.50
N ARG A 511 -3.90 -31.27 41.16
CA ARG A 511 -2.67 -31.85 41.73
C ARG A 511 -2.49 -31.66 43.24
N ALA A 512 -3.08 -30.58 43.78
CA ALA A 512 -2.96 -30.18 45.18
C ALA A 512 -4.31 -30.01 45.87
N LEU A 513 -5.42 -30.44 45.23
CA LEU A 513 -6.76 -30.45 45.83
C LEU A 513 -7.20 -29.04 46.27
N GLN A 514 -6.82 -28.04 45.48
CA GLN A 514 -7.09 -26.64 45.77
C GLN A 514 -8.57 -26.34 45.59
N LEU A 515 -9.18 -25.73 46.61
CA LEU A 515 -10.55 -25.20 46.55
C LEU A 515 -11.62 -26.24 46.20
N VAL A 516 -11.37 -27.51 46.51
CA VAL A 516 -12.38 -28.57 46.41
C VAL A 516 -12.93 -28.92 47.78
N GLU A 517 -14.18 -29.36 47.81
CA GLU A 517 -14.80 -29.92 49.02
C GLU A 517 -14.12 -31.23 49.42
N THR A 518 -14.06 -31.53 50.72
CA THR A 518 -13.58 -32.80 51.23
C THR A 518 -14.58 -33.92 51.00
N GLY A 519 -14.09 -35.14 50.81
CA GLY A 519 -14.90 -36.34 50.66
C GLY A 519 -14.54 -37.15 49.43
N THR A 520 -15.51 -37.92 48.95
CA THR A 520 -15.35 -38.86 47.83
C THR A 520 -16.16 -38.46 46.59
N SER A 521 -16.70 -37.23 46.58
CA SER A 521 -17.47 -36.75 45.44
C SER A 521 -16.62 -36.72 44.16
N ALA A 522 -17.27 -36.84 43.01
CA ALA A 522 -16.58 -36.73 41.72
C ALA A 522 -15.90 -35.36 41.53
N ALA A 523 -16.44 -34.29 42.14
CA ALA A 523 -15.82 -32.97 42.12
C ALA A 523 -14.55 -32.93 42.99
N SER A 524 -14.62 -33.46 44.22
CA SER A 524 -13.49 -33.57 45.15
C SER A 524 -12.31 -34.33 44.54
N LEU A 525 -12.62 -35.50 43.97
CA LEU A 525 -11.65 -36.41 43.36
C LEU A 525 -11.46 -36.16 41.86
N SER A 526 -11.82 -34.98 41.35
CA SER A 526 -11.63 -34.65 39.93
C SER A 526 -10.17 -34.89 39.52
N GLY A 527 -9.96 -35.75 38.52
CA GLY A 527 -8.62 -36.15 38.07
C GLY A 527 -8.04 -37.40 38.76
N TRP A 528 -8.59 -37.83 39.89
CA TRP A 528 -8.07 -38.93 40.71
C TRP A 528 -8.99 -40.15 40.71
N GLN A 529 -8.40 -41.35 40.67
CA GLN A 529 -9.15 -42.61 40.76
C GLN A 529 -8.42 -43.64 41.63
N ALA A 530 -9.17 -44.46 42.35
CA ALA A 530 -8.61 -45.58 43.10
C ALA A 530 -8.17 -46.71 42.15
N LEU A 531 -7.13 -47.45 42.54
CA LEU A 531 -6.64 -48.63 41.83
C LEU A 531 -6.78 -49.87 42.72
N ASN A 532 -7.19 -50.99 42.12
CA ASN A 532 -7.14 -52.34 42.70
C ASN A 532 -7.66 -52.40 44.15
N GLY A 533 -8.88 -51.91 44.37
CA GLY A 533 -9.59 -52.02 45.66
C GLY A 533 -9.19 -50.99 46.73
N ALA A 534 -8.28 -50.05 46.44
CA ALA A 534 -7.99 -48.95 47.36
C ALA A 534 -9.22 -48.06 47.63
N ALA A 535 -9.24 -47.42 48.80
CA ALA A 535 -10.17 -46.32 49.08
C ALA A 535 -9.41 -45.00 49.08
N ILE A 536 -9.90 -44.01 48.33
CA ILE A 536 -9.36 -42.65 48.34
C ILE A 536 -10.42 -41.62 48.71
N SER A 537 -10.02 -40.58 49.43
CA SER A 537 -10.85 -39.43 49.75
C SER A 537 -10.00 -38.16 49.87
N VAL A 538 -10.59 -37.01 49.59
CA VAL A 538 -10.00 -35.72 49.95
C VAL A 538 -10.36 -35.43 51.40
N VAL A 539 -9.36 -35.12 52.22
CA VAL A 539 -9.55 -34.78 53.64
C VAL A 539 -9.03 -33.38 53.92
N ASN A 540 -9.73 -32.64 54.79
CA ASN A 540 -9.18 -31.44 55.40
C ASN A 540 -8.21 -31.92 56.48
N ASP A 541 -6.92 -31.85 56.18
CA ASP A 541 -5.90 -32.45 57.03
C ASP A 541 -5.75 -31.60 58.30
N SER A 542 -5.78 -32.23 59.48
CA SER A 542 -5.60 -31.53 60.76
C SER A 542 -4.21 -30.90 60.93
N THR A 543 -3.24 -31.33 60.13
CA THR A 543 -1.90 -30.76 60.02
C THR A 543 -1.57 -30.67 58.53
N PRO A 544 -2.08 -29.66 57.81
CA PRO A 544 -1.91 -29.57 56.36
C PRO A 544 -0.46 -29.27 55.98
N VAL A 545 -0.08 -29.55 54.72
CA VAL A 545 1.29 -29.29 54.24
C VAL A 545 1.63 -27.81 54.31
N SER A 546 0.62 -26.97 54.15
CA SER A 546 0.67 -25.53 54.40
C SER A 546 -0.75 -25.01 54.67
N SER A 547 -0.86 -23.80 55.21
CA SER A 547 -2.15 -23.12 55.31
C SER A 547 -2.79 -22.79 53.96
N ALA A 548 -2.00 -22.67 52.89
CA ALA A 548 -2.48 -22.43 51.53
C ALA A 548 -3.07 -23.69 50.89
N LEU A 549 -2.61 -24.88 51.30
CA LEU A 549 -3.03 -26.18 50.80
C LEU A 549 -3.60 -27.03 51.94
N PRO A 550 -4.83 -26.73 52.43
CA PRO A 550 -5.42 -27.38 53.60
C PRO A 550 -5.83 -28.85 53.35
N ASN A 551 -6.01 -29.22 52.09
CA ASN A 551 -6.51 -30.53 51.70
C ASN A 551 -5.37 -31.54 51.44
N ALA A 552 -5.64 -32.81 51.73
CA ALA A 552 -4.79 -33.94 51.39
C ALA A 552 -5.60 -35.07 50.73
N LEU A 553 -4.97 -35.84 49.84
CA LEU A 553 -5.52 -37.08 49.31
C LEU A 553 -5.17 -38.19 50.29
N GLN A 554 -6.16 -38.75 50.97
CA GLN A 554 -5.97 -39.90 51.84
C GLN A 554 -6.14 -41.18 51.04
N LEU A 555 -5.10 -42.00 51.01
CA LEU A 555 -5.16 -43.39 50.59
C LEU A 555 -5.39 -44.26 51.84
N LYS A 556 -6.47 -45.03 51.84
CA LYS A 556 -6.73 -46.07 52.84
C LYS A 556 -6.69 -47.44 52.17
N VAL A 557 -5.78 -48.29 52.65
CA VAL A 557 -5.61 -49.65 52.16
C VAL A 557 -6.51 -50.58 52.97
N PRO A 558 -7.50 -51.26 52.37
CA PRO A 558 -8.36 -52.20 53.09
C PRO A 558 -7.60 -53.38 53.68
N THR A 559 -8.14 -53.98 54.73
CA THR A 559 -7.57 -55.20 55.31
C THR A 559 -7.85 -56.42 54.42
N GLY A 560 -6.89 -57.34 54.31
CA GLY A 560 -7.06 -58.59 53.56
C GLY A 560 -6.87 -58.49 52.05
N GLY A 561 -6.37 -57.36 51.53
CA GLY A 561 -5.98 -57.21 50.13
C GLY A 561 -4.66 -57.90 49.80
N THR A 562 -4.46 -58.24 48.52
CA THR A 562 -3.19 -58.79 48.00
C THR A 562 -2.81 -58.07 46.69
N GLY A 563 -1.52 -58.07 46.34
CA GLY A 563 -1.02 -57.41 45.14
C GLY A 563 -0.92 -55.89 45.26
N SER A 564 -0.74 -55.22 44.13
CA SER A 564 -0.54 -53.76 44.07
C SER A 564 -1.85 -53.00 44.19
N THR A 565 -1.95 -52.02 45.08
CA THR A 565 -3.13 -51.15 45.28
C THR A 565 -2.74 -49.69 45.47
N GLY A 566 -3.62 -48.74 45.20
CA GLY A 566 -3.28 -47.32 45.35
C GLY A 566 -4.20 -46.39 44.58
N PHE A 567 -3.63 -45.37 43.94
CA PHE A 567 -4.41 -44.43 43.16
C PHE A 567 -3.67 -43.96 41.91
N ALA A 568 -4.45 -43.40 40.99
CA ALA A 568 -3.99 -42.83 39.75
C ALA A 568 -4.52 -41.41 39.54
N ASN A 569 -3.76 -40.61 38.79
CA ASN A 569 -4.24 -39.38 38.17
C ASN A 569 -4.36 -39.58 36.66
N ILE A 570 -5.48 -39.14 36.09
CA ILE A 570 -5.78 -39.27 34.65
C ILE A 570 -5.20 -38.13 33.80
N GLY A 571 -4.59 -37.13 34.44
CA GLY A 571 -4.11 -35.91 33.80
C GLY A 571 -5.23 -35.02 33.22
N PHE A 572 -4.85 -34.11 32.34
CA PHE A 572 -5.78 -33.26 31.61
C PHE A 572 -6.23 -33.97 30.33
N SER A 573 -7.23 -34.86 30.47
CA SER A 573 -7.73 -35.73 29.39
C SER A 573 -6.67 -36.69 28.82
N GLY A 574 -5.73 -37.12 29.67
CA GLY A 574 -4.63 -38.02 29.32
C GLY A 574 -3.26 -37.46 29.69
N ILE A 575 -2.24 -38.30 29.51
CA ILE A 575 -0.82 -37.97 29.73
C ILE A 575 -0.01 -38.51 28.56
N LYS A 576 0.74 -37.64 27.87
CA LYS A 576 1.70 -38.06 26.84
C LYS A 576 2.93 -38.69 27.48
N VAL A 577 3.20 -39.95 27.15
CA VAL A 577 4.37 -40.69 27.63
C VAL A 577 5.29 -41.06 26.47
N THR A 578 6.51 -40.50 26.46
CA THR A 578 7.54 -40.81 25.48
C THR A 578 8.83 -41.28 26.14
N SER A 579 9.46 -42.29 25.54
CA SER A 579 10.73 -42.88 26.01
C SER A 579 11.91 -41.91 25.96
N SER A 580 11.82 -40.86 25.13
CA SER A 580 12.85 -39.83 25.01
C SER A 580 12.86 -38.81 26.15
N TRP A 581 11.87 -38.83 27.05
CA TRP A 581 11.71 -37.82 28.10
C TRP A 581 11.96 -38.39 29.49
N LYS A 582 12.60 -37.58 30.34
CA LYS A 582 12.59 -37.77 31.79
C LYS A 582 11.43 -36.98 32.37
N TYR A 583 10.59 -37.65 33.15
CA TYR A 583 9.53 -37.01 33.92
C TYR A 583 9.98 -36.86 35.36
N THR A 584 9.66 -35.73 36.00
CA THR A 584 9.96 -35.48 37.41
C THR A 584 8.66 -35.52 38.20
N ALA A 585 8.50 -36.56 39.02
CA ALA A 585 7.37 -36.69 39.92
C ALA A 585 7.77 -36.19 41.32
N SER A 586 6.89 -35.44 41.96
CA SER A 586 7.05 -35.05 43.36
C SER A 586 5.73 -35.07 44.11
N PHE A 587 5.79 -35.28 45.42
CA PHE A 587 4.64 -35.23 46.31
C PHE A 587 5.13 -35.10 47.75
N TYR A 588 4.25 -34.63 48.63
CA TYR A 588 4.43 -34.76 50.07
C TYR A 588 3.62 -35.94 50.56
N TYR A 589 4.17 -36.69 51.52
CA TYR A 589 3.42 -37.73 52.23
C TYR A 589 3.60 -37.61 53.74
N ARG A 590 2.62 -38.12 54.48
CA ARG A 590 2.72 -38.42 55.90
C ARG A 590 1.74 -39.52 56.29
N PHE A 591 2.00 -40.19 57.40
CA PHE A 591 1.02 -41.03 58.07
C PHE A 591 0.23 -40.19 59.08
N PRO A 592 -1.12 -40.24 59.07
CA PRO A 592 -1.95 -39.50 60.03
C PRO A 592 -1.63 -39.83 61.50
N SER A 593 -1.25 -41.08 61.75
CA SER A 593 -0.80 -41.59 63.04
C SER A 593 0.41 -42.51 62.83
N ALA A 594 1.28 -42.61 63.83
CA ALA A 594 2.46 -43.46 63.74
C ALA A 594 2.07 -44.95 63.67
N THR A 595 2.68 -45.71 62.75
CA THR A 595 2.52 -47.16 62.63
C THR A 595 3.87 -47.85 62.45
N ASN A 596 3.91 -49.17 62.62
CA ASN A 596 5.12 -49.99 62.39
C ASN A 596 5.34 -50.34 60.91
N PHE A 597 4.59 -49.71 59.99
CA PHE A 597 4.73 -49.97 58.56
C PHE A 597 6.11 -49.56 58.07
N ASN A 598 6.79 -50.43 57.34
CA ASN A 598 7.99 -50.11 56.59
C ASN A 598 7.87 -50.79 55.24
N GLY A 599 7.79 -49.99 54.18
CA GLY A 599 7.46 -50.49 52.87
C GLY A 599 7.79 -49.50 51.78
N ASN A 600 7.32 -49.80 50.59
CA ASN A 600 7.70 -49.11 49.38
C ASN A 600 6.45 -48.59 48.65
N LEU A 601 6.49 -47.32 48.26
CA LEU A 601 5.59 -46.77 47.25
C LEU A 601 6.20 -47.01 45.87
N VAL A 602 5.42 -47.55 44.95
CA VAL A 602 5.76 -47.63 43.52
C VAL A 602 5.12 -46.43 42.84
N VAL A 603 5.96 -45.50 42.39
CA VAL A 603 5.56 -44.28 41.67
C VAL A 603 5.80 -44.53 40.20
N GLY A 604 4.82 -44.29 39.33
CA GLY A 604 4.98 -44.66 37.92
C GLY A 604 4.01 -44.03 36.94
N LEU A 605 4.26 -44.35 35.67
CA LEU A 605 3.40 -44.10 34.53
C LEU A 605 2.98 -45.45 33.96
N GLN A 606 1.68 -45.64 33.73
CA GLN A 606 1.14 -46.85 33.11
C GLN A 606 0.01 -46.51 32.12
N THR A 607 -0.26 -47.38 31.16
CA THR A 607 -1.46 -47.26 30.32
C THR A 607 -2.71 -47.50 31.16
N THR A 608 -3.88 -47.07 30.68
CA THR A 608 -5.17 -47.42 31.31
C THR A 608 -5.45 -48.92 31.33
N SER A 609 -4.81 -49.71 30.44
CA SER A 609 -4.84 -51.18 30.46
C SER A 609 -3.89 -51.83 31.48
N GLY A 610 -3.08 -51.04 32.19
CA GLY A 610 -2.18 -51.52 33.24
C GLY A 610 -0.75 -51.86 32.78
N GLN A 611 -0.38 -51.57 31.52
CA GLN A 611 1.01 -51.72 31.07
C GLN A 611 1.88 -50.64 31.72
N VAL A 612 2.86 -51.05 32.53
CA VAL A 612 3.83 -50.14 33.13
C VAL A 612 4.77 -49.59 32.06
N LEU A 613 4.85 -48.27 31.96
CA LEU A 613 5.69 -47.54 31.01
C LEU A 613 6.98 -47.08 31.69
N ALA A 614 6.86 -46.56 32.91
CA ALA A 614 7.94 -46.14 33.79
C ALA A 614 7.56 -46.40 35.24
N SER A 615 8.51 -46.81 36.09
CA SER A 615 8.27 -46.89 37.53
C SER A 615 9.56 -46.70 38.31
N THR A 616 9.43 -46.20 39.53
CA THR A 616 10.50 -46.13 40.53
C THR A 616 9.93 -46.39 41.91
N THR A 617 10.79 -46.77 42.84
CA THR A 617 10.40 -47.18 44.19
C THR A 617 10.88 -46.18 45.22
N VAL A 618 10.01 -45.82 46.16
CA VAL A 618 10.30 -44.89 47.25
C VAL A 618 10.00 -45.58 48.57
N SER A 619 11.02 -45.74 49.41
CA SER A 619 10.83 -46.30 50.75
C SER A 619 10.15 -45.28 51.67
N VAL A 620 9.11 -45.74 52.35
CA VAL A 620 8.32 -44.96 53.31
C VAL A 620 8.15 -45.73 54.61
N THR A 621 8.04 -44.99 55.70
CA THR A 621 7.88 -45.55 57.05
C THR A 621 6.65 -44.93 57.71
N GLY A 622 5.89 -45.77 58.41
CA GLY A 622 4.75 -45.40 59.24
C GLY A 622 5.12 -44.49 60.41
N SER A 623 6.41 -44.38 60.75
CA SER A 623 6.91 -43.40 61.72
C SER A 623 6.95 -41.96 61.17
N GLN A 624 6.80 -41.76 59.85
CA GLN A 624 6.81 -40.43 59.21
C GLN A 624 5.45 -39.75 59.38
N THR A 625 5.22 -39.11 60.52
CA THR A 625 3.97 -38.40 60.82
C THR A 625 3.98 -36.91 60.43
N SER A 626 5.17 -36.33 60.22
CA SER A 626 5.34 -35.00 59.62
C SER A 626 5.45 -35.09 58.10
N TRP A 627 5.01 -34.04 57.39
CA TRP A 627 5.09 -33.98 55.94
C TRP A 627 6.53 -34.09 55.44
N LYS A 628 6.75 -35.06 54.55
CA LYS A 628 8.04 -35.26 53.89
C LYS A 628 7.85 -35.17 52.38
N GLN A 629 8.64 -34.31 51.74
CA GLN A 629 8.68 -34.23 50.29
C GLN A 629 9.48 -35.39 49.71
N VAL A 630 8.97 -35.94 48.61
CA VAL A 630 9.62 -36.93 47.77
C VAL A 630 9.75 -36.33 46.37
N THR A 631 10.89 -36.56 45.71
CA THR A 631 11.10 -36.19 44.31
C THR A 631 11.86 -37.31 43.62
N VAL A 632 11.33 -37.79 42.49
CA VAL A 632 11.89 -38.91 41.74
C VAL A 632 11.82 -38.67 40.24
N GLY A 633 12.77 -39.26 39.50
CA GLY A 633 12.74 -39.30 38.04
C GLY A 633 12.05 -40.56 37.53
N LEU A 634 11.18 -40.42 36.54
CA LEU A 634 10.57 -41.53 35.80
C LEU A 634 11.12 -41.51 34.36
N TYR A 635 11.62 -42.66 33.92
CA TYR A 635 12.22 -42.86 32.60
C TYR A 635 11.42 -43.94 31.87
N PRO A 636 10.51 -43.55 30.94
CA PRO A 636 9.72 -44.54 30.21
C PRO A 636 10.60 -45.44 29.34
N THR A 637 10.36 -46.74 29.43
CA THR A 637 11.06 -47.76 28.64
C THR A 637 10.56 -47.83 27.20
N THR A 638 9.32 -47.42 26.97
CA THR A 638 8.69 -47.33 25.66
C THR A 638 7.83 -46.08 25.56
N THR A 639 7.68 -45.55 24.36
CA THR A 639 6.68 -44.53 24.05
C THR A 639 5.30 -45.20 24.00
N ALA A 640 4.31 -44.59 24.65
CA ALA A 640 2.93 -45.09 24.64
C ALA A 640 2.30 -44.88 23.25
N SER A 641 1.37 -45.76 22.87
CA SER A 641 0.68 -45.68 21.57
C SER A 641 -0.38 -44.57 21.49
N ASN A 642 -0.82 -44.03 22.63
CA ASN A 642 -1.77 -42.93 22.75
C ASN A 642 -1.58 -42.21 24.09
N THR A 643 -2.47 -41.27 24.42
CA THR A 643 -2.44 -40.47 25.65
C THR A 643 -3.26 -41.04 26.81
N ASN A 644 -3.90 -42.21 26.65
CA ASN A 644 -4.68 -42.87 27.71
C ASN A 644 -3.73 -43.54 28.72
N ASN A 645 -2.98 -42.71 29.44
CA ASN A 645 -1.99 -43.10 30.41
C ASN A 645 -2.27 -42.42 31.75
N LEU A 646 -1.78 -43.04 32.81
CA LEU A 646 -2.05 -42.70 34.19
C LEU A 646 -0.74 -42.46 34.92
N PHE A 647 -0.68 -41.40 35.72
CA PHE A 647 0.30 -41.31 36.81
C PHE A 647 -0.21 -42.13 37.98
N THR A 648 0.62 -42.95 38.61
CA THR A 648 0.19 -43.85 39.69
C THR A 648 1.13 -43.80 40.89
N ILE A 649 0.53 -43.92 42.07
CA ILE A 649 1.23 -44.24 43.31
C ILE A 649 0.55 -45.47 43.89
N GLN A 650 1.31 -46.56 43.96
CA GLN A 650 0.83 -47.86 44.42
C GLN A 650 1.68 -48.37 45.59
N VAL A 651 1.10 -49.26 46.38
CA VAL A 651 1.73 -49.94 47.51
C VAL A 651 1.27 -51.39 47.50
N ASP A 652 2.07 -52.29 48.06
CA ASP A 652 1.64 -53.67 48.24
C ASP A 652 0.55 -53.77 49.31
N ALA A 653 -0.62 -54.29 48.92
CA ALA A 653 -1.83 -54.32 49.75
C ALA A 653 -1.67 -55.20 51.00
N ALA A 654 -0.86 -56.25 50.93
CA ALA A 654 -0.63 -57.15 52.06
C ALA A 654 0.21 -56.47 53.14
N SER A 655 1.34 -55.87 52.76
CA SER A 655 2.23 -55.15 53.69
C SER A 655 1.62 -53.84 54.20
N ALA A 656 0.83 -53.14 53.38
CA ALA A 656 0.16 -51.90 53.77
C ALA A 656 -1.27 -52.11 54.29
N SER A 657 -1.67 -53.35 54.62
CA SER A 657 -3.01 -53.67 55.10
C SER A 657 -3.42 -52.78 56.29
N GLY A 658 -4.54 -52.07 56.15
CA GLY A 658 -5.09 -51.18 57.16
C GLY A 658 -4.39 -49.83 57.30
N GLN A 659 -3.35 -49.54 56.50
CA GLN A 659 -2.65 -48.27 56.55
C GLN A 659 -3.48 -47.14 55.94
N ALA A 660 -3.33 -45.94 56.52
CA ALA A 660 -3.79 -44.69 55.94
C ALA A 660 -2.58 -43.79 55.68
N ILE A 661 -2.47 -43.25 54.47
CA ILE A 661 -1.38 -42.37 54.05
C ILE A 661 -2.00 -41.13 53.43
N ASN A 662 -1.62 -39.96 53.92
CA ASN A 662 -2.06 -38.69 53.35
C ASN A 662 -0.99 -38.17 52.39
N PHE A 663 -1.44 -37.68 51.23
CA PHE A 663 -0.61 -37.09 50.19
C PHE A 663 -1.04 -35.65 49.92
N ALA A 664 -0.09 -34.76 49.67
CA ALA A 664 -0.36 -33.37 49.32
C ALA A 664 0.63 -32.87 48.26
N MET A 665 0.23 -31.83 47.54
CA MET A 665 1.04 -31.17 46.51
C MET A 665 1.73 -32.18 45.58
N LEU A 666 0.92 -33.04 44.94
CA LEU A 666 1.42 -33.97 43.93
C LEU A 666 1.76 -33.17 42.66
N SER A 667 2.76 -33.59 41.92
CA SER A 667 3.16 -32.93 40.68
C SER A 667 3.92 -33.89 39.78
N LEU A 668 3.68 -33.79 38.47
CA LEU A 668 4.41 -34.52 37.45
C LEU A 668 4.74 -33.57 36.29
N PHE A 669 6.03 -33.30 36.09
CA PHE A 669 6.50 -32.47 34.98
C PHE A 669 7.22 -33.30 33.92
N PRO A 670 6.94 -33.07 32.62
CA PRO A 670 7.82 -33.47 31.53
C PRO A 670 9.01 -32.50 31.44
N PRO A 671 9.93 -32.67 30.47
CA PRO A 671 10.84 -31.60 30.10
C PRO A 671 10.06 -30.33 29.75
N THR A 672 10.59 -29.17 30.16
CA THR A 672 9.95 -27.87 29.96
C THR A 672 10.70 -27.02 28.95
N PHE A 673 10.00 -26.07 28.34
CA PHE A 673 10.62 -25.13 27.40
C PHE A 673 11.79 -24.38 28.05
N LYS A 674 12.93 -24.36 27.34
CA LYS A 674 14.23 -23.85 27.83
C LYS A 674 14.65 -24.38 29.21
N ASN A 675 14.18 -25.57 29.59
CA ASN A 675 14.46 -26.20 30.89
C ASN A 675 14.08 -25.34 32.11
N ARG A 676 13.10 -24.44 31.98
CA ARG A 676 12.63 -23.62 33.10
C ARG A 676 11.96 -24.51 34.16
N PRO A 677 12.40 -24.49 35.43
CA PRO A 677 11.65 -25.12 36.51
C PRO A 677 10.25 -24.50 36.59
N ASN A 678 9.22 -25.31 36.86
CA ASN A 678 7.83 -24.84 36.87
C ASN A 678 7.39 -24.17 35.55
N GLY A 679 8.02 -24.56 34.43
CA GLY A 679 7.92 -23.86 33.15
C GLY A 679 6.82 -24.35 32.21
N MET A 680 6.96 -23.96 30.95
CA MET A 680 5.95 -24.16 29.91
C MET A 680 6.08 -25.50 29.20
N ARG A 681 4.95 -26.01 28.70
CA ARG A 681 4.83 -27.19 27.85
C ARG A 681 5.52 -26.91 26.52
N VAL A 682 6.45 -27.80 26.13
CA VAL A 682 7.42 -27.55 25.05
C VAL A 682 6.77 -27.28 23.69
N ASP A 683 5.85 -28.14 23.24
CA ASP A 683 5.23 -28.03 21.91
C ASP A 683 4.40 -26.75 21.75
N LEU A 684 3.57 -26.40 22.75
CA LEU A 684 2.82 -25.14 22.77
C LEU A 684 3.74 -23.91 22.83
N ALA A 685 4.74 -23.93 23.71
CA ALA A 685 5.69 -22.83 23.85
C ALA A 685 6.48 -22.61 22.56
N GLU A 686 6.96 -23.68 21.91
CA GLU A 686 7.66 -23.60 20.63
C GLU A 686 6.75 -23.05 19.53
N ALA A 687 5.51 -23.52 19.43
CA ALA A 687 4.56 -23.01 18.44
C ALA A 687 4.30 -21.51 18.61
N LEU A 688 4.15 -21.03 19.84
CA LEU A 688 3.99 -19.60 20.13
C LEU A 688 5.26 -18.81 19.84
N ALA A 689 6.44 -19.32 20.21
CA ALA A 689 7.72 -18.67 19.93
C ALA A 689 7.97 -18.52 18.41
N GLN A 690 7.52 -19.50 17.61
CA GLN A 690 7.65 -19.45 16.15
C GLN A 690 6.85 -18.33 15.47
N ILE A 691 5.84 -17.75 16.13
CA ILE A 691 5.13 -16.57 15.62
C ILE A 691 6.02 -15.32 15.70
N LYS A 692 6.98 -15.31 16.63
CA LYS A 692 7.81 -14.15 17.01
C LYS A 692 6.95 -12.97 17.49
N PRO A 693 6.18 -13.17 18.59
CA PRO A 693 5.39 -12.07 19.15
C PRO A 693 6.31 -10.94 19.62
N GLY A 694 5.90 -9.69 19.42
CA GLY A 694 6.61 -8.56 20.01
C GLY A 694 6.14 -8.25 21.43
N ALA A 695 4.90 -8.60 21.79
CA ALA A 695 4.35 -8.38 23.13
C ALA A 695 3.52 -9.56 23.67
N PHE A 696 3.33 -9.60 24.99
CA PHE A 696 2.54 -10.62 25.69
C PHE A 696 1.69 -9.96 26.78
N ARG A 697 0.38 -9.94 26.59
CA ARG A 697 -0.63 -9.43 27.52
C ARG A 697 -1.01 -10.51 28.53
N PHE A 698 -0.91 -10.22 29.82
CA PHE A 698 -1.24 -11.18 30.90
C PHE A 698 -1.49 -10.43 32.22
N PRO A 699 -2.11 -11.06 33.25
CA PRO A 699 -2.81 -12.34 33.22
C PRO A 699 -4.17 -12.28 32.52
N GLY A 700 -4.53 -11.07 32.03
CA GLY A 700 -5.38 -10.77 30.88
C GLY A 700 -6.84 -11.23 30.90
N GLY A 701 -7.71 -10.43 30.28
CA GLY A 701 -9.12 -10.76 30.10
C GLY A 701 -9.88 -10.95 31.41
N ASN A 702 -11.04 -11.60 31.28
CA ASN A 702 -11.96 -11.87 32.40
C ASN A 702 -11.28 -12.54 33.61
N ASN A 703 -10.26 -13.36 33.36
CA ASN A 703 -9.62 -14.14 34.42
C ASN A 703 -8.73 -13.31 35.36
N LEU A 704 -8.48 -12.02 35.05
CA LEU A 704 -7.91 -11.04 35.96
C LEU A 704 -8.94 -10.59 37.03
N GLU A 705 -10.19 -10.38 36.60
CA GLU A 705 -11.22 -9.65 37.34
C GLU A 705 -11.81 -10.44 38.50
N GLY A 706 -12.05 -11.74 38.30
CA GLY A 706 -12.76 -12.57 39.26
C GLY A 706 -14.26 -12.29 39.31
N GLN A 707 -15.05 -13.32 39.62
CA GLN A 707 -16.50 -13.16 39.84
C GLN A 707 -16.83 -12.27 41.06
N THR A 708 -15.95 -12.23 42.07
CA THR A 708 -16.04 -11.35 43.25
C THR A 708 -14.65 -10.78 43.56
N PHE A 709 -14.58 -9.75 44.41
CA PHE A 709 -13.30 -9.15 44.82
C PHE A 709 -12.34 -10.18 45.44
N GLU A 710 -12.88 -11.17 46.15
CA GLU A 710 -12.10 -12.23 46.79
C GLU A 710 -11.46 -13.16 45.76
N ARG A 711 -12.16 -13.40 44.64
CA ARG A 711 -11.80 -14.32 43.55
C ARG A 711 -10.92 -13.69 42.46
N ARG A 712 -10.63 -12.38 42.54
CA ARG A 712 -9.72 -11.69 41.62
C ARG A 712 -8.36 -12.40 41.54
N TRP A 713 -7.64 -12.19 40.44
CA TRP A 713 -6.25 -12.61 40.37
C TRP A 713 -5.38 -11.75 41.30
N ARG A 714 -4.54 -12.40 42.11
CA ARG A 714 -3.66 -11.73 43.09
C ARG A 714 -2.22 -12.17 42.88
N TRP A 715 -1.37 -11.26 42.39
CA TRP A 715 0.01 -11.57 42.05
C TRP A 715 0.77 -12.28 43.17
N ARG A 716 0.57 -11.85 44.43
CA ARG A 716 1.28 -12.37 45.60
C ARG A 716 0.96 -13.83 45.90
N ASN A 717 -0.23 -14.30 45.53
CA ASN A 717 -0.66 -15.69 45.67
C ASN A 717 -0.08 -16.59 44.56
N THR A 718 0.54 -15.99 43.53
CA THR A 718 1.05 -16.68 42.35
C THR A 718 2.58 -16.77 42.33
N VAL A 719 3.27 -16.26 43.34
CA VAL A 719 4.74 -16.26 43.40
C VAL A 719 5.24 -17.06 44.60
N GLY A 720 6.50 -17.47 44.54
CA GLY A 720 7.12 -18.29 45.57
C GLY A 720 6.81 -19.79 45.44
N PRO A 721 7.10 -20.58 46.49
CA PRO A 721 6.90 -22.03 46.49
C PRO A 721 5.45 -22.41 46.17
N LEU A 722 5.26 -23.51 45.43
CA LEU A 722 3.90 -24.00 45.10
C LEU A 722 3.06 -24.30 46.36
N VAL A 723 3.72 -24.76 47.43
CA VAL A 723 3.05 -24.99 48.72
C VAL A 723 2.48 -23.72 49.36
N SER A 724 2.90 -22.52 48.95
CA SER A 724 2.31 -21.26 49.43
C SER A 724 1.28 -20.66 48.46
N ARG A 725 0.97 -21.33 47.35
CA ARG A 725 0.00 -20.85 46.34
C ARG A 725 -1.36 -21.50 46.60
N PRO A 726 -2.36 -20.76 47.13
CA PRO A 726 -3.67 -21.33 47.43
C PRO A 726 -4.47 -21.68 46.16
N GLY A 727 -4.12 -21.08 45.02
CA GLY A 727 -4.95 -21.09 43.82
C GLY A 727 -6.20 -20.24 44.00
N ARG A 728 -7.05 -20.25 42.97
CA ARG A 728 -8.33 -19.53 42.96
C ARG A 728 -9.32 -20.21 42.03
N LEU A 729 -10.60 -19.96 42.23
CA LEU A 729 -11.60 -20.27 41.23
C LEU A 729 -11.51 -19.19 40.14
N GLY A 730 -11.13 -19.60 38.93
CA GLY A 730 -11.09 -18.70 37.78
C GLY A 730 -12.49 -18.43 37.23
N ASP A 731 -12.54 -17.61 36.18
CA ASP A 731 -13.79 -17.11 35.59
C ASP A 731 -14.29 -17.98 34.41
N TRP A 732 -13.65 -19.13 34.18
CA TRP A 732 -13.95 -20.08 33.10
C TRP A 732 -14.36 -21.47 33.60
N SER A 733 -15.00 -21.54 34.76
CA SER A 733 -15.58 -22.77 35.35
C SER A 733 -14.57 -23.85 35.84
N TYR A 734 -13.30 -23.49 36.07
CA TYR A 734 -12.33 -24.38 36.71
C TYR A 734 -11.41 -23.64 37.69
N THR A 735 -10.79 -24.40 38.59
CA THR A 735 -9.79 -23.91 39.53
C THR A 735 -8.46 -23.67 38.82
N ASN A 736 -7.90 -22.47 38.96
CA ASN A 736 -6.51 -22.20 38.59
C ASN A 736 -5.61 -22.55 39.79
N THR A 737 -4.55 -23.31 39.53
CA THR A 737 -3.55 -23.68 40.54
C THR A 737 -2.67 -22.49 40.93
N ASP A 738 -2.66 -21.44 40.10
CA ASP A 738 -1.69 -20.33 40.11
C ASP A 738 -0.23 -20.82 40.07
N GLY A 739 -0.01 -22.04 39.57
CA GLY A 739 1.31 -22.59 39.27
C GLY A 739 1.99 -21.87 38.12
N LEU A 740 1.20 -21.45 37.13
CA LEU A 740 1.59 -20.44 36.14
C LEU A 740 1.30 -19.05 36.71
N GLY A 741 2.29 -18.50 37.42
CA GLY A 741 2.17 -17.22 38.12
C GLY A 741 2.97 -16.09 37.50
N LEU A 742 3.01 -14.95 38.19
CA LEU A 742 3.65 -13.73 37.70
C LEU A 742 5.13 -13.97 37.31
N LEU A 743 5.89 -14.71 38.13
CA LEU A 743 7.31 -14.96 37.83
C LEU A 743 7.49 -15.86 36.59
N GLU A 744 6.63 -16.86 36.44
CA GLU A 744 6.64 -17.75 35.27
C GLU A 744 6.25 -16.99 33.99
N TYR A 745 5.26 -16.09 34.04
CA TYR A 745 4.90 -15.22 32.92
C TYR A 745 6.03 -14.26 32.52
N LEU A 746 6.74 -13.69 33.49
CA LEU A 746 7.86 -12.78 33.21
C LEU A 746 9.04 -13.50 32.57
N TYR A 747 9.38 -14.71 33.03
CA TYR A 747 10.38 -15.53 32.35
C TYR A 747 9.92 -15.94 30.96
N TRP A 748 8.63 -16.21 30.79
CA TRP A 748 8.07 -16.49 29.47
C TRP A 748 8.21 -15.32 28.51
N CYS A 749 7.93 -14.09 28.96
CA CYS A 749 8.16 -12.88 28.16
C CYS A 749 9.65 -12.73 27.80
N GLU A 750 10.57 -12.93 28.74
CA GLU A 750 12.03 -12.92 28.46
C GLU A 750 12.42 -14.02 27.45
N ASP A 751 11.86 -15.21 27.59
CA ASP A 751 12.19 -16.35 26.73
C ASP A 751 11.64 -16.20 25.31
N LEU A 752 10.55 -15.44 25.15
CA LEU A 752 9.98 -15.01 23.87
C LEU A 752 10.66 -13.75 23.28
N GLU A 753 11.45 -13.04 24.08
CA GLU A 753 11.92 -11.68 23.76
C GLU A 753 10.77 -10.67 23.54
N ALA A 754 9.63 -10.90 24.21
CA ALA A 754 8.42 -10.10 24.09
C ALA A 754 8.31 -9.04 25.21
N GLU A 755 7.71 -7.89 24.90
CA GLU A 755 7.32 -6.87 25.86
C GLU A 755 6.10 -7.33 26.68
N PRO A 756 6.15 -7.34 28.02
CA PRO A 756 4.97 -7.61 28.82
C PRO A 756 4.00 -6.43 28.80
N ILE A 757 2.73 -6.71 28.51
CA ILE A 757 1.59 -5.81 28.79
C ILE A 757 0.89 -6.39 30.01
N MET A 758 1.22 -5.86 31.20
CA MET A 758 0.79 -6.47 32.46
C MET A 758 -0.51 -5.83 32.96
N GLY A 759 -1.57 -6.62 33.08
CA GLY A 759 -2.82 -6.23 33.72
C GLY A 759 -2.68 -6.13 35.23
N VAL A 760 -3.27 -5.09 35.82
CA VAL A 760 -3.51 -4.97 37.26
C VAL A 760 -5.00 -4.90 37.52
N TRP A 761 -5.45 -5.56 38.58
CA TRP A 761 -6.85 -5.54 38.96
C TRP A 761 -7.26 -4.13 39.40
N ALA A 762 -8.39 -3.61 38.90
CA ALA A 762 -8.73 -2.19 39.00
C ALA A 762 -10.01 -1.89 39.79
N GLY A 763 -10.44 -2.75 40.72
CA GLY A 763 -11.61 -2.45 41.56
C GLY A 763 -12.95 -2.93 41.02
N TYR A 764 -12.98 -3.77 39.98
CA TYR A 764 -14.20 -4.32 39.40
C TYR A 764 -14.15 -5.85 39.34
N ALA A 765 -15.30 -6.50 39.54
CA ALA A 765 -15.48 -7.94 39.45
C ALA A 765 -16.67 -8.27 38.55
N LEU A 766 -16.60 -9.39 37.83
CA LEU A 766 -17.58 -9.82 36.82
C LEU A 766 -18.98 -10.08 37.38
N GLY A 767 -19.12 -10.19 38.70
CA GLY A 767 -20.41 -10.16 39.40
C GLY A 767 -21.12 -8.79 39.34
N GLY A 768 -20.53 -7.77 38.73
CA GLY A 768 -21.08 -6.43 38.58
C GLY A 768 -20.72 -5.46 39.71
N ALA A 769 -19.94 -5.91 40.71
CA ALA A 769 -19.57 -5.09 41.85
C ALA A 769 -18.35 -4.22 41.54
N SER A 770 -18.36 -2.97 41.99
CA SER A 770 -17.20 -2.06 41.99
C SER A 770 -16.85 -1.68 43.42
N VAL A 771 -15.56 -1.68 43.75
CA VAL A 771 -15.06 -1.20 45.06
C VAL A 771 -15.32 0.29 45.18
N ALA A 772 -15.89 0.72 46.30
CA ALA A 772 -16.16 2.14 46.58
C ALA A 772 -14.87 2.96 46.57
N GLU A 773 -14.96 4.23 46.16
CA GLU A 773 -13.79 5.10 45.94
C GLU A 773 -12.89 5.23 47.17
N ASP A 774 -13.47 5.30 48.37
CA ASP A 774 -12.78 5.39 49.67
C ASP A 774 -12.15 4.07 50.13
N GLN A 775 -12.43 2.95 49.46
CA GLN A 775 -11.92 1.62 49.76
C GLN A 775 -10.88 1.11 48.76
N LEU A 776 -10.50 1.92 47.76
CA LEU A 776 -9.57 1.49 46.70
C LEU A 776 -8.10 1.37 47.15
N ASP A 777 -7.70 2.11 48.19
CA ASP A 777 -6.29 2.30 48.53
C ASP A 777 -5.51 0.98 48.78
N PRO A 778 -6.06 -0.05 49.46
CA PRO A 778 -5.38 -1.33 49.60
C PRO A 778 -5.11 -2.03 48.26
N TYR A 779 -6.05 -1.95 47.31
CA TYR A 779 -5.94 -2.58 46.00
C TYR A 779 -4.97 -1.82 45.08
N ILE A 780 -4.93 -0.50 45.20
CA ILE A 780 -3.92 0.34 44.53
C ILE A 780 -2.53 -0.01 45.06
N GLN A 781 -2.37 -0.21 46.37
CA GLN A 781 -1.10 -0.64 46.94
C GLN A 781 -0.69 -2.04 46.44
N GLU A 782 -1.65 -2.97 46.29
CA GLU A 782 -1.35 -4.27 45.67
C GLU A 782 -0.83 -4.14 44.23
N ALA A 783 -1.38 -3.22 43.42
CA ALA A 783 -0.89 -2.93 42.07
C ALA A 783 0.51 -2.27 42.09
N VAL A 784 0.77 -1.36 43.03
CA VAL A 784 2.12 -0.79 43.26
C VAL A 784 3.11 -1.90 43.61
N ASP A 785 2.74 -2.83 44.49
CA ASP A 785 3.59 -3.93 44.89
C ASP A 785 3.80 -4.93 43.73
N GLN A 786 2.78 -5.17 42.90
CA GLN A 786 2.89 -5.99 41.69
C GLN A 786 3.94 -5.40 40.75
N ILE A 787 3.88 -4.10 40.46
CA ILE A 787 4.85 -3.43 39.59
C ILE A 787 6.24 -3.42 40.22
N ASN A 788 6.35 -3.16 41.53
CA ASN A 788 7.62 -3.23 42.25
C ASN A 788 8.23 -4.63 42.24
N PHE A 789 7.41 -5.69 42.31
CA PHE A 789 7.91 -7.05 42.10
C PHE A 789 8.59 -7.18 40.74
N VAL A 790 8.06 -6.57 39.67
CA VAL A 790 8.64 -6.64 38.33
C VAL A 790 9.89 -5.77 38.16
N ILE A 791 9.80 -4.48 38.52
CA ILE A 791 10.83 -3.48 38.18
C ILE A 791 11.49 -2.78 39.37
N GLY A 792 10.95 -2.95 40.57
CA GLY A 792 11.40 -2.23 41.76
C GLY A 792 12.81 -2.61 42.21
N ASP A 793 13.41 -1.72 42.99
CA ASP A 793 14.70 -1.92 43.64
C ASP A 793 14.51 -2.81 44.90
N PRO A 794 15.18 -3.97 45.00
CA PRO A 794 15.11 -4.85 46.16
C PRO A 794 15.45 -4.18 47.50
N ALA A 795 16.23 -3.09 47.49
CA ALA A 795 16.56 -2.33 48.70
C ALA A 795 15.43 -1.39 49.16
N LYS A 796 14.45 -1.09 48.30
CA LYS A 796 13.41 -0.08 48.55
C LYS A 796 12.00 -0.65 48.68
N SER A 797 11.77 -1.86 48.17
CA SER A 797 10.44 -2.49 48.18
C SER A 797 10.53 -3.95 48.61
N ALA A 798 9.66 -4.35 49.54
CA ALA A 798 9.52 -5.75 49.95
C ALA A 798 9.11 -6.67 48.78
N ALA A 799 8.34 -6.15 47.82
CA ALA A 799 7.96 -6.90 46.62
C ALA A 799 9.17 -7.16 45.70
N ALA A 800 10.03 -6.16 45.50
CA ALA A 800 11.28 -6.34 44.78
C ALA A 800 12.28 -7.24 45.53
N ALA A 801 12.32 -7.16 46.86
CA ALA A 801 13.11 -8.05 47.70
C ALA A 801 12.64 -9.51 47.57
N LEU A 802 11.33 -9.73 47.44
CA LEU A 802 10.76 -11.04 47.16
C LEU A 802 11.19 -11.56 45.78
N ARG A 803 11.17 -10.72 44.73
CA ARG A 803 11.72 -11.10 43.41
C ARG A 803 13.18 -11.55 43.52
N ALA A 804 13.99 -10.78 44.26
CA ALA A 804 15.39 -11.09 44.49
C ALA A 804 15.60 -12.40 45.27
N SER A 805 14.79 -12.66 46.31
CA SER A 805 14.89 -13.90 47.09
C SER A 805 14.47 -15.14 46.30
N LEU A 806 13.65 -14.99 45.26
CA LEU A 806 13.30 -16.04 44.30
C LEU A 806 14.36 -16.22 43.19
N GLY A 807 15.55 -15.65 43.37
CA GLY A 807 16.69 -15.82 42.47
C GLY A 807 16.76 -14.79 41.35
N ARG A 808 15.88 -13.79 41.31
CA ARG A 808 15.87 -12.75 40.28
C ARG A 808 16.10 -11.35 40.86
N VAL A 809 17.37 -11.00 41.03
CA VAL A 809 17.76 -9.67 41.55
C VAL A 809 17.45 -8.55 40.53
N LYS A 810 17.82 -8.75 39.26
CA LYS A 810 17.62 -7.75 38.20
C LYS A 810 16.12 -7.55 37.91
N PRO A 811 15.67 -6.31 37.63
CA PRO A 811 14.32 -6.07 37.17
C PRO A 811 14.04 -6.79 35.84
N PHE A 812 12.77 -7.03 35.56
CA PHE A 812 12.32 -7.43 34.23
C PHE A 812 12.01 -6.19 33.37
N LYS A 813 11.78 -6.39 32.07
CA LYS A 813 11.22 -5.35 31.20
C LYS A 813 9.76 -5.10 31.61
N LEU A 814 9.32 -3.85 31.65
CA LEU A 814 7.90 -3.48 31.79
C LEU A 814 7.71 -2.03 31.38
N GLN A 815 7.10 -1.81 30.23
CA GLN A 815 6.75 -0.47 29.74
C GLN A 815 5.24 -0.19 29.80
N TYR A 816 4.42 -1.24 29.76
CA TYR A 816 2.98 -1.13 29.62
C TYR A 816 2.26 -1.84 30.76
N VAL A 817 1.36 -1.12 31.42
CA VAL A 817 0.46 -1.66 32.44
C VAL A 817 -0.97 -1.34 32.05
N GLU A 818 -1.81 -2.36 31.97
CA GLU A 818 -3.23 -2.23 31.69
C GLU A 818 -4.02 -2.14 33.00
N ILE A 819 -4.87 -1.11 33.14
CA ILE A 819 -5.62 -0.85 34.36
C ILE A 819 -7.00 -1.50 34.25
N GLY A 820 -7.14 -2.71 34.79
CA GLY A 820 -8.37 -3.48 34.71
C GLY A 820 -8.49 -4.28 33.42
N ASN A 821 -9.71 -4.60 33.03
CA ASN A 821 -10.06 -5.33 31.82
C ASN A 821 -11.51 -4.98 31.46
N GLU A 822 -11.79 -4.69 30.19
CA GLU A 822 -13.14 -4.45 29.66
C GLU A 822 -14.03 -3.50 30.50
N ASP A 823 -13.44 -2.50 31.16
CA ASP A 823 -14.15 -1.63 32.10
C ASP A 823 -15.20 -0.72 31.44
N TRP A 824 -15.40 -0.80 30.11
CA TRP A 824 -16.63 -0.28 29.50
C TRP A 824 -17.90 -0.90 30.09
N PHE A 825 -17.85 -2.12 30.64
CA PHE A 825 -18.95 -2.71 31.40
C PHE A 825 -19.21 -2.04 32.76
N ALA A 826 -18.23 -1.30 33.28
CA ALA A 826 -18.26 -0.60 34.56
C ALA A 826 -17.84 0.87 34.43
N SER A 827 -18.18 1.49 33.30
CA SER A 827 -17.70 2.81 32.87
C SER A 827 -17.93 3.90 33.91
N ALA A 828 -19.11 3.90 34.55
CA ALA A 828 -19.47 4.90 35.56
C ALA A 828 -18.50 4.91 36.75
N THR A 829 -18.09 3.73 37.24
CA THR A 829 -17.16 3.63 38.37
C THR A 829 -15.70 3.73 37.93
N TYR A 830 -15.41 3.38 36.67
CA TYR A 830 -14.05 3.47 36.14
C TYR A 830 -13.50 4.90 36.20
N VAL A 831 -14.34 5.93 36.12
CA VAL A 831 -13.90 7.34 36.24
C VAL A 831 -13.09 7.58 37.52
N TYR A 832 -13.59 7.17 38.69
CA TYR A 832 -12.87 7.36 39.95
C TYR A 832 -11.79 6.29 40.16
N ARG A 833 -12.02 5.05 39.71
CA ARG A 833 -11.04 3.95 39.82
C ARG A 833 -9.78 4.30 39.01
N TRP A 834 -9.94 4.64 37.74
CA TRP A 834 -8.86 5.14 36.87
C TRP A 834 -8.13 6.32 37.52
N LYS A 835 -8.87 7.34 37.98
CA LYS A 835 -8.27 8.52 38.57
C LYS A 835 -7.37 8.17 39.75
N LYS A 836 -7.86 7.39 40.71
CA LYS A 836 -7.07 7.02 41.89
C LYS A 836 -5.90 6.10 41.54
N TYR A 837 -6.12 5.06 40.73
CA TYR A 837 -5.07 4.13 40.31
C TYR A 837 -3.97 4.87 39.55
N VAL A 838 -4.31 5.54 38.45
CA VAL A 838 -3.30 6.14 37.57
C VAL A 838 -2.61 7.33 38.22
N THR A 839 -3.31 8.14 39.04
CA THR A 839 -2.63 9.20 39.79
C THR A 839 -1.55 8.64 40.70
N ARG A 840 -1.86 7.56 41.46
CA ARG A 840 -0.90 6.93 42.36
C ARG A 840 0.22 6.22 41.60
N LEU A 841 -0.11 5.47 40.56
CA LEU A 841 0.85 4.67 39.80
C LEU A 841 1.78 5.54 38.94
N GLN A 842 1.30 6.63 38.35
CA GLN A 842 2.14 7.57 37.59
C GLN A 842 3.13 8.31 38.49
N GLN A 843 2.76 8.58 39.74
CA GLN A 843 3.67 9.19 40.73
C GLN A 843 4.82 8.24 41.09
N GLU A 844 4.53 6.95 41.30
CA GLU A 844 5.54 5.95 41.68
C GLU A 844 6.35 5.46 40.47
N PHE A 845 5.74 5.36 39.29
CA PHE A 845 6.31 4.80 38.07
C PHE A 845 6.10 5.71 36.86
N PRO A 846 6.70 6.91 36.83
CA PRO A 846 6.48 7.89 35.76
C PRO A 846 6.91 7.41 34.37
N GLN A 847 7.77 6.38 34.29
CA GLN A 847 8.23 5.76 33.06
C GLN A 847 7.26 4.75 32.44
N ILE A 848 6.24 4.28 33.19
CA ILE A 848 5.26 3.32 32.70
C ILE A 848 4.14 4.05 31.97
N ARG A 849 3.66 3.41 30.89
CA ARG A 849 2.46 3.82 30.15
C ARG A 849 1.27 3.00 30.63
N PHE A 850 0.22 3.70 31.04
CA PHE A 850 -1.00 3.07 31.57
C PHE A 850 -2.10 3.04 30.49
N LEU A 851 -2.62 1.85 30.21
CA LEU A 851 -3.68 1.63 29.23
C LEU A 851 -5.05 1.68 29.91
N ALA A 852 -5.98 2.45 29.34
CA ALA A 852 -7.38 2.47 29.73
C ALA A 852 -8.17 1.37 29.00
N THR A 853 -9.13 0.78 29.70
CA THR A 853 -9.96 -0.36 29.23
C THR A 853 -11.43 0.04 29.00
N THR A 854 -11.74 1.34 28.95
CA THR A 854 -13.05 1.85 28.51
C THR A 854 -13.04 2.19 27.02
N ARG A 855 -14.21 2.49 26.46
CA ARG A 855 -14.27 3.13 25.14
C ARG A 855 -13.53 4.46 25.15
N VAL A 856 -12.94 4.82 24.01
CA VAL A 856 -12.14 6.05 23.89
C VAL A 856 -13.01 7.27 24.12
N ASN A 857 -12.59 8.12 25.08
CA ASN A 857 -13.32 9.31 25.51
C ASN A 857 -14.75 9.08 26.03
N ASP A 858 -15.16 7.83 26.24
CA ASP A 858 -16.47 7.48 26.76
C ASP A 858 -16.35 6.42 27.87
N PRO A 859 -16.29 6.85 29.15
CA PRO A 859 -16.45 8.23 29.64
C PRO A 859 -15.16 9.05 29.50
N THR A 860 -15.24 10.36 29.76
CA THR A 860 -14.03 11.19 29.90
C THR A 860 -13.30 10.83 31.19
N LEU A 861 -12.02 10.46 31.06
CA LEU A 861 -11.17 10.04 32.18
C LEU A 861 -10.16 11.12 32.56
N THR A 862 -9.78 11.14 33.84
CA THR A 862 -8.73 12.03 34.38
C THR A 862 -7.83 11.23 35.32
N PRO A 863 -6.49 11.20 35.15
CA PRO A 863 -5.70 11.82 34.07
C PRO A 863 -6.13 11.36 32.67
N VAL A 864 -5.89 12.16 31.63
CA VAL A 864 -6.27 11.79 30.26
C VAL A 864 -5.43 10.59 29.80
N PRO A 865 -6.03 9.45 29.41
CA PRO A 865 -5.27 8.30 28.96
C PRO A 865 -4.59 8.59 27.63
N THR A 866 -3.33 8.18 27.53
CA THR A 866 -2.53 8.23 26.30
C THR A 866 -2.53 6.90 25.55
N ASP A 867 -2.93 5.82 26.21
CA ASP A 867 -3.01 4.48 25.63
C ASP A 867 -4.37 3.85 25.98
N TYR A 868 -4.97 3.14 25.03
CA TYR A 868 -6.25 2.45 25.18
C TYR A 868 -6.19 1.02 24.66
N ASP A 869 -6.93 0.13 25.30
CA ASP A 869 -7.19 -1.22 24.79
C ASP A 869 -8.54 -1.30 24.05
N TYR A 870 -8.55 -1.97 22.89
CA TYR A 870 -9.70 -2.23 22.03
C TYR A 870 -9.90 -3.73 21.84
N HIS A 871 -11.13 -4.19 22.07
CA HIS A 871 -11.53 -5.56 21.81
C HIS A 871 -12.64 -5.60 20.75
N ASP A 872 -12.46 -6.42 19.72
CA ASP A 872 -13.46 -6.65 18.68
C ASP A 872 -13.56 -8.15 18.34
N TYR A 873 -14.64 -8.77 18.80
CA TYR A 873 -15.08 -10.09 18.34
C TYR A 873 -16.23 -9.92 17.35
N ASN A 874 -16.09 -10.43 16.14
CA ASN A 874 -17.09 -10.16 15.10
C ASN A 874 -17.16 -11.24 14.03
N VAL A 875 -18.06 -11.06 13.06
CA VAL A 875 -18.09 -11.90 11.86
C VAL A 875 -16.93 -11.59 10.92
N HIS A 876 -16.53 -12.56 10.11
CA HIS A 876 -15.44 -12.37 9.14
C HIS A 876 -15.69 -11.20 8.17
N THR A 877 -16.95 -10.94 7.77
CA THR A 877 -17.29 -9.79 6.91
C THR A 877 -17.07 -8.44 7.59
N TRP A 878 -17.14 -8.36 8.92
CA TRP A 878 -16.85 -7.12 9.64
C TRP A 878 -15.37 -6.79 9.57
N PHE A 879 -14.48 -7.77 9.83
CA PHE A 879 -13.02 -7.56 9.73
C PHE A 879 -12.60 -7.12 8.32
N ALA A 880 -13.24 -7.72 7.32
CA ALA A 880 -13.08 -7.36 5.92
C ALA A 880 -13.48 -5.92 5.58
N GLN A 881 -14.56 -5.43 6.18
CA GLN A 881 -15.10 -4.10 5.92
C GLN A 881 -14.42 -3.02 6.77
N ASN A 882 -13.81 -3.42 7.90
CA ASN A 882 -13.18 -2.52 8.86
C ASN A 882 -11.65 -2.48 8.75
N VAL A 883 -11.09 -2.82 7.58
CA VAL A 883 -9.64 -2.67 7.31
C VAL A 883 -9.15 -1.22 7.46
N PHE A 884 -10.06 -0.24 7.39
CA PHE A 884 -9.76 1.18 7.55
C PHE A 884 -10.11 1.74 8.94
N PHE A 885 -10.35 0.88 9.93
CA PHE A 885 -10.86 1.26 11.26
C PHE A 885 -10.07 2.40 11.90
N TYR A 886 -8.73 2.33 11.87
CA TYR A 886 -7.85 3.33 12.49
C TYR A 886 -7.42 4.46 11.54
N ASP A 887 -7.73 4.40 10.25
CA ASP A 887 -7.27 5.39 9.26
C ASP A 887 -7.81 6.80 9.57
N SER A 888 -9.02 6.90 10.11
CA SER A 888 -9.65 8.18 10.48
C SER A 888 -9.33 8.66 11.91
N PHE A 889 -8.63 7.85 12.71
CA PHE A 889 -8.35 8.20 14.11
C PHE A 889 -7.36 9.36 14.18
N ALA A 890 -7.57 10.27 15.13
CA ALA A 890 -6.73 11.45 15.29
C ALA A 890 -5.31 11.08 15.79
N ARG A 891 -4.27 11.66 15.16
CA ARG A 891 -2.87 11.51 15.58
C ARG A 891 -2.51 12.54 16.66
N ASN A 892 -3.24 12.51 17.76
CA ASN A 892 -3.17 13.52 18.85
C ASN A 892 -2.31 13.07 20.05
N GLY A 893 -1.40 12.12 19.83
CA GLY A 893 -0.56 11.55 20.87
C GLY A 893 -1.14 10.29 21.53
N LYS A 894 -2.42 9.97 21.32
CA LYS A 894 -3.00 8.70 21.75
C LYS A 894 -2.45 7.52 20.95
N LYS A 895 -2.28 6.39 21.64
CA LYS A 895 -1.93 5.10 21.06
C LYS A 895 -2.97 4.05 21.41
N TYR A 896 -3.01 3.00 20.61
CA TYR A 896 -4.02 1.97 20.68
C TYR A 896 -3.36 0.59 20.70
N PHE A 897 -3.75 -0.20 21.68
CA PHE A 897 -3.56 -1.64 21.68
C PHE A 897 -4.88 -2.25 21.21
N HIS A 898 -4.84 -3.08 20.17
CA HIS A 898 -6.01 -3.87 19.80
C HIS A 898 -5.91 -5.23 20.51
N GLY A 899 -6.20 -5.23 21.81
CA GLY A 899 -5.84 -6.28 22.74
C GLY A 899 -6.62 -7.56 22.59
N GLU A 900 -7.81 -7.57 22.01
CA GLU A 900 -8.50 -8.83 21.68
C GLU A 900 -9.21 -8.73 20.34
N TYR A 901 -8.90 -9.63 19.40
CA TYR A 901 -9.72 -9.77 18.20
C TYR A 901 -9.77 -11.21 17.68
N ALA A 902 -10.93 -11.57 17.11
CA ALA A 902 -11.10 -12.78 16.32
C ALA A 902 -12.37 -12.72 15.46
N ALA A 903 -12.30 -13.30 14.25
CA ALA A 903 -13.49 -13.60 13.46
C ALA A 903 -14.15 -14.87 14.04
N ILE A 904 -15.21 -14.68 14.83
CA ILE A 904 -15.79 -15.76 15.64
C ILE A 904 -17.00 -16.44 15.01
N SER A 905 -17.65 -15.82 14.01
CA SER A 905 -18.90 -16.34 13.42
C SER A 905 -19.05 -15.91 11.95
N SER A 906 -19.97 -16.55 11.24
CA SER A 906 -20.52 -16.07 9.95
C SER A 906 -21.90 -15.41 10.09
N ASN A 907 -22.52 -15.50 11.26
CA ASN A 907 -23.88 -15.02 11.50
C ASN A 907 -23.85 -13.67 12.24
N PRO A 908 -24.11 -12.53 11.55
CA PRO A 908 -24.05 -11.22 12.17
C PRO A 908 -25.17 -10.98 13.20
N ASN A 909 -26.21 -11.81 13.22
CA ASN A 909 -27.34 -11.66 14.14
C ASN A 909 -27.12 -12.41 15.47
N ASP A 910 -26.19 -13.36 15.51
CA ASP A 910 -25.89 -14.13 16.72
C ASP A 910 -24.42 -14.62 16.73
N ILE A 911 -23.50 -13.66 16.84
CA ILE A 911 -22.07 -13.95 16.83
C ILE A 911 -21.63 -14.79 18.04
N TRP A 912 -22.42 -14.83 19.12
CA TRP A 912 -22.07 -15.52 20.36
C TRP A 912 -22.63 -16.94 20.42
N GLY A 913 -23.82 -17.18 19.86
CA GLY A 913 -24.47 -18.49 19.80
C GLY A 913 -24.02 -19.36 18.63
N ASP A 914 -23.66 -18.75 17.50
CA ASP A 914 -23.25 -19.45 16.26
C ASP A 914 -21.75 -19.25 15.99
N ARG A 915 -20.91 -19.65 16.94
CA ARG A 915 -19.45 -19.51 16.84
C ARG A 915 -18.82 -20.62 16.03
N PHE A 916 -17.77 -20.28 15.28
CA PHE A 916 -16.88 -21.26 14.68
C PHE A 916 -16.22 -22.10 15.78
N LEU A 917 -16.17 -23.41 15.57
CA LEU A 917 -15.46 -24.32 16.47
C LEU A 917 -13.94 -24.12 16.38
N PHE A 918 -13.44 -23.89 15.16
CA PHE A 918 -12.04 -23.58 14.86
C PHE A 918 -11.97 -22.42 13.88
N PRO A 919 -10.87 -21.64 13.83
CA PRO A 919 -10.71 -20.61 12.82
C PRO A 919 -10.86 -21.19 11.41
N THR A 920 -11.60 -20.49 10.56
CA THR A 920 -11.82 -20.87 9.17
C THR A 920 -10.87 -20.10 8.26
N ALA A 921 -10.58 -20.62 7.07
CA ALA A 921 -9.76 -19.89 6.10
C ALA A 921 -10.36 -18.52 5.77
N GLU A 922 -11.68 -18.42 5.65
CA GLU A 922 -12.38 -17.16 5.40
C GLU A 922 -12.21 -16.16 6.55
N GLY A 923 -12.41 -16.60 7.80
CA GLY A 923 -12.18 -15.79 9.00
C GLY A 923 -10.74 -15.30 9.09
N SER A 924 -9.76 -16.20 8.97
CA SER A 924 -8.34 -15.86 9.03
C SER A 924 -7.89 -14.91 7.92
N VAL A 925 -8.45 -15.07 6.71
CA VAL A 925 -8.14 -14.18 5.58
C VAL A 925 -8.81 -12.81 5.77
N ALA A 926 -9.94 -12.71 6.47
CA ALA A 926 -10.52 -11.43 6.85
C ALA A 926 -9.73 -10.75 7.98
N GLU A 927 -9.29 -11.50 8.99
CA GLU A 927 -8.37 -11.03 10.03
C GLU A 927 -7.07 -10.52 9.42
N ALA A 928 -6.48 -11.24 8.45
CA ALA A 928 -5.30 -10.80 7.72
C ALA A 928 -5.52 -9.45 7.02
N ALA A 929 -6.71 -9.24 6.44
CA ALA A 929 -7.07 -7.96 5.83
C ALA A 929 -7.08 -6.85 6.89
N PHE A 930 -7.76 -7.08 8.01
CA PHE A 930 -7.82 -6.15 9.13
C PHE A 930 -6.42 -5.80 9.66
N MET A 931 -5.53 -6.81 9.80
CA MET A 931 -4.14 -6.64 10.23
C MET A 931 -3.31 -5.78 9.27
N THR A 932 -3.60 -5.74 7.96
CA THR A 932 -2.95 -4.76 7.05
C THR A 932 -3.34 -3.32 7.40
N GLY A 933 -4.58 -3.13 7.87
CA GLY A 933 -5.08 -1.88 8.43
C GLY A 933 -4.38 -1.51 9.71
N LEU A 934 -4.24 -2.48 10.63
CA LEU A 934 -3.45 -2.30 11.83
C LEU A 934 -2.02 -1.84 11.44
N GLU A 935 -1.30 -2.59 10.62
CA GLU A 935 0.10 -2.29 10.27
C GLU A 935 0.28 -0.94 9.56
N ARG A 936 -0.67 -0.56 8.70
CA ARG A 936 -0.72 0.77 8.06
C ARG A 936 -0.88 1.90 9.06
N ASN A 937 -1.62 1.68 10.15
CA ASN A 937 -1.84 2.64 11.22
C ASN A 937 -0.92 2.40 12.43
N SER A 938 0.22 1.74 12.22
CA SER A 938 1.19 1.44 13.28
C SER A 938 1.87 2.68 13.88
N ASP A 939 1.59 3.86 13.33
CA ASP A 939 1.95 5.13 13.93
C ASP A 939 1.17 5.39 15.22
N ILE A 940 -0.08 4.91 15.33
CA ILE A 940 -0.92 5.02 16.54
C ILE A 940 -1.29 3.67 17.15
N VAL A 941 -1.35 2.60 16.37
CA VAL A 941 -1.59 1.24 16.87
C VAL A 941 -0.24 0.60 17.18
N PHE A 942 0.05 0.28 18.44
CA PHE A 942 1.39 -0.23 18.81
C PHE A 942 1.45 -1.75 18.97
N ALA A 943 0.30 -2.41 19.17
CA ALA A 943 0.19 -3.85 19.30
C ALA A 943 -1.20 -4.34 18.90
N GLY A 944 -1.31 -5.62 18.51
CA GLY A 944 -2.59 -6.28 18.27
C GLY A 944 -2.52 -7.76 18.63
N ALA A 945 -3.51 -8.28 19.37
CA ALA A 945 -3.51 -9.65 19.86
C ALA A 945 -4.79 -10.43 19.53
N TYR A 946 -4.61 -11.59 18.88
CA TYR A 946 -5.69 -12.54 18.70
C TYR A 946 -6.07 -13.15 20.06
N ALA A 947 -7.37 -13.30 20.32
CA ALA A 947 -7.86 -13.96 21.52
C ALA A 947 -9.08 -14.86 21.22
N PRO A 948 -9.27 -15.95 22.00
CA PRO A 948 -8.35 -16.54 22.96
C PRO A 948 -7.18 -17.28 22.28
N LEU A 949 -6.02 -17.29 22.93
CA LEU A 949 -4.78 -17.84 22.35
C LEU A 949 -4.77 -19.37 22.24
N ILE A 950 -5.15 -20.07 23.30
CA ILE A 950 -5.06 -21.54 23.38
C ILE A 950 -6.40 -22.09 23.85
N GLY A 951 -6.86 -23.21 23.29
CA GLY A 951 -8.04 -23.93 23.76
C GLY A 951 -7.91 -25.45 23.62
N HIS A 952 -8.44 -26.19 24.60
CA HIS A 952 -8.43 -27.65 24.58
C HIS A 952 -9.49 -28.21 23.61
N VAL A 953 -9.10 -29.00 22.60
CA VAL A 953 -9.93 -29.39 21.43
C VAL A 953 -11.27 -30.09 21.73
N SER A 954 -11.44 -30.65 22.92
CA SER A 954 -12.69 -31.29 23.36
C SER A 954 -13.37 -30.62 24.56
N ASN A 955 -12.78 -29.59 25.16
CA ASN A 955 -13.32 -28.95 26.36
C ASN A 955 -13.26 -27.43 26.21
N HIS A 956 -14.24 -26.88 25.49
CA HIS A 956 -14.30 -25.47 25.15
C HIS A 956 -15.39 -24.74 25.92
N GLN A 957 -15.05 -23.61 26.52
CA GLN A 957 -15.99 -22.59 27.00
C GLN A 957 -16.13 -21.43 25.98
N TRP A 958 -15.17 -21.26 25.07
CA TRP A 958 -15.11 -20.23 24.03
C TRP A 958 -14.35 -20.74 22.81
N THR A 959 -14.88 -20.44 21.62
CA THR A 959 -14.28 -20.77 20.32
C THR A 959 -14.53 -19.61 19.34
N PRO A 960 -13.70 -19.46 18.30
CA PRO A 960 -12.50 -20.23 17.98
C PRO A 960 -11.25 -19.78 18.78
N ASN A 961 -10.18 -20.60 18.78
CA ASN A 961 -8.90 -20.28 19.43
C ASN A 961 -7.73 -20.28 18.42
N LEU A 962 -6.67 -19.53 18.69
CA LEU A 962 -5.50 -19.48 17.80
C LEU A 962 -4.81 -20.84 17.69
N LEU A 963 -4.66 -21.53 18.83
CA LEU A 963 -4.08 -22.86 18.93
C LEU A 963 -5.04 -23.82 19.64
N GLY A 964 -5.35 -24.92 18.97
CA GLY A 964 -6.00 -26.07 19.61
C GLY A 964 -4.96 -26.99 20.25
N HIS A 965 -5.29 -27.69 21.33
CA HIS A 965 -4.44 -28.76 21.86
C HIS A 965 -5.22 -29.89 22.54
N ASP A 966 -4.58 -31.04 22.66
CA ASP A 966 -4.91 -32.09 23.62
C ASP A 966 -3.63 -32.52 24.38
N ALA A 967 -3.73 -33.53 25.24
CA ALA A 967 -2.59 -34.02 26.02
C ALA A 967 -1.38 -34.49 25.17
N GLY A 968 -1.59 -34.86 23.91
CA GLY A 968 -0.60 -35.49 23.02
C GLY A 968 -0.09 -34.59 21.89
N ALA A 969 -0.94 -33.72 21.38
CA ALA A 969 -0.73 -32.96 20.16
C ALA A 969 -1.23 -31.51 20.26
N ILE A 970 -0.74 -30.69 19.33
CA ILE A 970 -1.20 -29.32 19.09
C ILE A 970 -1.77 -29.22 17.69
N TYR A 971 -2.72 -28.30 17.50
CA TYR A 971 -3.45 -28.09 16.27
C TYR A 971 -3.32 -26.61 15.88
N LEU A 972 -2.48 -26.35 14.88
CA LEU A 972 -2.20 -25.01 14.38
C LEU A 972 -3.37 -24.55 13.48
N SER A 973 -4.10 -23.52 13.88
CA SER A 973 -5.25 -23.02 13.11
C SER A 973 -4.83 -22.25 11.85
N THR A 974 -5.79 -21.93 10.98
CA THR A 974 -5.54 -21.01 9.85
C THR A 974 -5.11 -19.62 10.34
N SER A 975 -5.69 -19.13 11.45
CA SER A 975 -5.33 -17.84 12.04
C SER A 975 -3.93 -17.88 12.65
N TYR A 976 -3.48 -19.02 13.19
CA TYR A 976 -2.09 -19.20 13.65
C TYR A 976 -1.09 -18.88 12.53
N TYR A 977 -1.34 -19.40 11.33
CA TYR A 977 -0.45 -19.14 10.20
C TYR A 977 -0.51 -17.67 9.75
N VAL A 978 -1.65 -17.01 9.83
CA VAL A 978 -1.77 -15.57 9.58
C VAL A 978 -0.94 -14.77 10.60
N GLN A 979 -1.12 -15.03 11.90
CA GLN A 979 -0.32 -14.37 12.94
C GLN A 979 1.18 -14.62 12.74
N LYS A 980 1.57 -15.87 12.44
CA LYS A 980 2.97 -16.23 12.14
C LYS A 980 3.50 -15.50 10.92
N LEU A 981 2.73 -15.36 9.84
CA LEU A 981 3.12 -14.62 8.65
C LEU A 981 3.32 -13.14 8.96
N PHE A 982 2.45 -12.51 9.75
CA PHE A 982 2.62 -11.11 10.12
C PHE A 982 3.80 -10.90 11.08
N GLY A 983 3.97 -11.77 12.07
CA GLY A 983 5.05 -11.66 13.07
C GLY A 983 6.43 -12.03 12.56
N SER A 984 6.56 -13.10 11.78
CA SER A 984 7.85 -13.51 11.21
C SER A 984 8.35 -12.62 10.08
N ASN A 985 7.45 -11.87 9.43
CA ASN A 985 7.78 -10.99 8.32
C ASN A 985 7.51 -9.52 8.70
N ARG A 986 8.24 -9.01 9.70
CA ARG A 986 8.10 -7.65 10.24
C ARG A 986 9.26 -6.76 9.76
N GLY A 987 9.01 -5.49 9.46
CA GLY A 987 10.04 -4.53 9.03
C GLY A 987 9.88 -3.19 9.76
N ASP A 988 10.95 -2.58 10.26
CA ASP A 988 10.95 -1.40 11.16
C ASP A 988 10.65 -0.04 10.52
N GLU A 989 10.14 -0.05 9.30
CA GLU A 989 9.67 1.11 8.55
C GLU A 989 8.43 0.70 7.74
N PHE A 990 7.30 1.37 7.96
CA PHE A 990 6.15 1.24 7.07
C PHE A 990 6.41 2.00 5.78
N LEU A 991 6.12 1.38 4.63
CA LEU A 991 6.23 2.00 3.31
C LEU A 991 4.83 2.27 2.77
N PRO A 992 4.38 3.54 2.77
CA PRO A 992 3.08 3.85 2.22
C PRO A 992 3.03 3.51 0.73
N SER A 993 1.86 3.04 0.31
CA SER A 993 1.59 2.55 -1.03
C SER A 993 0.18 2.99 -1.45
N THR A 994 -0.23 2.64 -2.67
CA THR A 994 -1.63 2.84 -3.07
C THR A 994 -2.55 2.23 -2.01
N LEU A 995 -3.52 3.00 -1.53
CA LEU A 995 -4.47 2.49 -0.55
C LEU A 995 -5.36 1.42 -1.22
N PRO A 996 -5.65 0.30 -0.54
CA PRO A 996 -6.68 -0.63 -0.97
C PRO A 996 -8.03 0.07 -1.19
N SER A 997 -8.89 -0.48 -2.05
CA SER A 997 -10.28 -0.01 -2.11
C SER A 997 -11.00 -0.43 -0.83
N GLN A 998 -11.75 0.48 -0.20
CA GLN A 998 -12.55 0.18 0.99
C GLN A 998 -13.60 -0.92 0.74
N THR A 999 -14.09 -1.03 -0.51
CA THR A 999 -15.01 -2.08 -0.97
C THR A 999 -14.30 -3.18 -1.78
N GLY A 1000 -12.97 -3.16 -1.82
CA GLY A 1000 -12.16 -4.09 -2.60
C GLY A 1000 -12.04 -5.45 -1.94
N THR A 1001 -11.60 -6.43 -2.73
CA THR A 1001 -11.28 -7.77 -2.23
C THR A 1001 -9.79 -8.02 -2.07
N ALA A 1002 -8.95 -7.03 -2.36
CA ALA A 1002 -7.50 -7.10 -2.20
C ALA A 1002 -7.01 -6.02 -1.23
N PHE A 1003 -6.26 -6.42 -0.21
CA PHE A 1003 -5.66 -5.53 0.80
C PHE A 1003 -4.19 -5.87 0.96
N TRP A 1004 -3.37 -4.85 1.24
CA TRP A 1004 -1.94 -5.03 1.43
C TRP A 1004 -1.35 -4.04 2.43
N SER A 1005 -0.24 -4.44 3.03
CA SER A 1005 0.67 -3.59 3.76
C SER A 1005 2.10 -3.86 3.30
N ILE A 1006 2.93 -2.83 3.30
CA ILE A 1006 4.33 -2.92 2.90
C ILE A 1006 5.19 -2.39 4.03
N VAL A 1007 6.12 -3.20 4.49
CA VAL A 1007 7.10 -2.82 5.51
C VAL A 1007 8.50 -3.12 5.01
N ARG A 1008 9.47 -2.38 5.54
CA ARG A 1008 10.88 -2.57 5.24
C ARG A 1008 11.64 -2.80 6.52
N ASN A 1009 12.50 -3.81 6.54
CA ASN A 1009 13.52 -3.95 7.56
C ASN A 1009 14.74 -3.13 7.14
N ARG A 1010 15.04 -2.03 7.84
CA ARG A 1010 16.12 -1.08 7.53
C ARG A 1010 17.50 -1.72 7.66
N ALA A 1011 17.69 -2.62 8.62
CA ALA A 1011 18.96 -3.29 8.86
C ALA A 1011 19.29 -4.28 7.73
N SER A 1012 18.35 -5.13 7.35
CA SER A 1012 18.54 -6.10 6.25
C SER A 1012 18.27 -5.52 4.85
N LYS A 1013 17.60 -4.36 4.79
CA LYS A 1013 17.04 -3.72 3.58
C LYS A 1013 15.96 -4.57 2.88
N GLU A 1014 15.43 -5.59 3.53
CA GLU A 1014 14.35 -6.43 3.01
C GLU A 1014 13.04 -5.63 2.94
N ILE A 1015 12.34 -5.72 1.81
CA ILE A 1015 10.99 -5.17 1.63
C ILE A 1015 10.01 -6.33 1.66
N ILE A 1016 9.05 -6.25 2.57
CA ILE A 1016 8.06 -7.28 2.83
C ILE A 1016 6.70 -6.73 2.41
N ILE A 1017 6.08 -7.40 1.45
CA ILE A 1017 4.75 -7.06 0.94
C ILE A 1017 3.79 -8.14 1.44
N LYS A 1018 2.93 -7.79 2.39
CA LYS A 1018 1.87 -8.68 2.88
C LYS A 1018 0.63 -8.39 2.07
N VAL A 1019 0.14 -9.40 1.36
CA VAL A 1019 -1.04 -9.25 0.50
C VAL A 1019 -2.07 -10.28 0.86
N ARG A 1020 -3.30 -9.83 0.87
CA ARG A 1020 -4.49 -10.64 1.00
C ARG A 1020 -5.36 -10.44 -0.22
N PHE A 1021 -5.82 -11.54 -0.81
CA PHE A 1021 -6.80 -11.56 -1.89
C PHE A 1021 -8.03 -12.37 -1.46
N SER A 1022 -9.23 -11.91 -1.82
CA SER A 1022 -10.42 -12.76 -1.83
C SER A 1022 -11.16 -12.64 -3.15
N THR A 1023 -11.89 -13.71 -3.45
CA THR A 1023 -12.75 -13.83 -4.63
C THR A 1023 -14.15 -13.26 -4.40
N SER A 1024 -14.58 -13.08 -3.15
CA SER A 1024 -15.85 -12.44 -2.76
C SER A 1024 -15.93 -12.29 -1.23
N TYR A 1025 -16.79 -11.39 -0.74
CA TYR A 1025 -17.21 -11.30 0.66
C TYR A 1025 -18.73 -11.31 0.74
#